data_AF-A0A847GRF7-F1
#
_entry.id   AF-A0A847GRF7-F1
#
_cell.length_a   1.000
_cell.length_b   1.000
_cell.length_c   1.000
_cell.angle_alpha   90.00
_cell.angle_beta   90.00
_cell.angle_gamma   90.00
#
_symmetry.space_group_name_H-M   'P 1'
#
loop_
_entity.id
_entity.type
_entity.pdbx_description
1 polymer ?
#
loop_
_entity_poly.entity_id
_entity_poly.type
_entity_poly.pdbx_seq_one_letter_code
_entity_poly.pdbx_strand_id
1 'polypeptide(L)'
;MSERFDPYHKWLAIPPEDQPPDHYRLLGLKQFESDPEVIDYAAEQRTRHVRAFQLAKHSEVSQRILNEIAAARVCLLNPEKKKSYDESLRRRPGADADSAARASAASPVSPAVVRVLPPLAAESPVRSRFRSRKSGENKTAIAGVGAAMILIVAAFGLWLGLAGSPNKPAASGSPATISPDAELPSQPAMPAQPPGTEPPEPAPPQTASALEPAPPAQPPAPAGSLEPAGKVLADGGHSAWVGAAPGNNVYVFETAEPVRLDRTGIRFHSTSGASQGRLELSLDGETWVPFGRWMPETCDKAQREFGAWQWAPLRDPSEAKRIHVRFVWERHEGITVHGALWVADAGPTDGAMVEAVANPAGGESGASAAGASEMPPQVAQGTPAVVSQPAPVEGPPQPPSPPKRHRLPAKEKQQEIGQQIDEVYKPAAKKTPAEKLKLAQDFLLQGQKADGNVEERFVFLQQAMDLACEAHDAVLVVAAVTSIGADFEVDTLDAKVKMLTKVSRRADDEASIQSLVTAAGQVIDEALAADQLEAADTIADLLSRACQAPAGRKFRKEVQQRRLKVQTAKTLGERLQQAQAALEKEPDNAEALLAVGFWHWLGKDDWDQAAAFLARGSDAELRTLAARELNERPSQPEQQLQLGDAWWTLAEAREGNEKDAMLRRAGLWYRQSVAGLTGLAKARVEQRLATISAAEGASSAAAAEPKAAVKAAAKVTSKAPPKKEAAGPAGDLQRSAGTAIPDRIEAEMRLDKAHGPYKLLGVTTVARGGKLLFERGAAVLCAPGAKIVVEGDLASYGDTDEFVALRAGVAGAPWNGIVVPNYHRRIVLERFDVRGANCGADLGRGDLLVKDCIFAQNRVGIKLQSEHNQKLENCLIANNLADGLCLWLWRMSIDRCTIANNGGAGLFLEYEGWPKITNSVIAGNAVGIKSKQYETKPEIHSSNIAGNRLAVEIHTKEDFQCENNYWGADNPQQIMANFADGRQKPGRGIVRFEPFEPKPVAGAGCTLELPRER
;
A
#
# COMPACT_ATOMS: atom_id res chain seq x y z
N MET A 1 25.80 -59.27 -31.72
CA MET A 1 26.39 -58.62 -30.53
C MET A 1 25.49 -57.46 -30.17
N SER A 2 25.24 -57.19 -28.88
CA SER A 2 24.41 -56.05 -28.47
C SER A 2 25.19 -54.75 -28.59
N GLU A 3 24.64 -53.77 -29.31
CA GLU A 3 25.24 -52.44 -29.42
C GLU A 3 25.33 -51.78 -28.03
N ARG A 4 26.48 -51.20 -27.72
CA ARG A 4 26.73 -50.50 -26.47
C ARG A 4 26.05 -49.13 -26.55
N PHE A 5 25.22 -48.80 -25.56
CA PHE A 5 24.49 -47.53 -25.55
C PHE A 5 25.44 -46.33 -25.50
N ASP A 6 25.54 -45.61 -26.63
CA ASP A 6 26.29 -44.36 -26.77
C ASP A 6 25.36 -43.16 -26.45
N PRO A 7 25.57 -42.45 -25.34
CA PRO A 7 24.74 -41.32 -24.96
C PRO A 7 25.07 -40.03 -25.75
N TYR A 8 26.28 -39.85 -26.26
CA TYR A 8 26.66 -38.65 -27.00
C TYR A 8 26.00 -38.65 -28.38
N HIS A 9 26.03 -39.79 -29.05
CA HIS A 9 25.29 -39.96 -30.31
C HIS A 9 23.77 -40.00 -30.09
N LYS A 10 23.26 -40.75 -29.10
CA LYS A 10 21.81 -40.93 -28.92
C LYS A 10 21.08 -39.78 -28.21
N TRP A 11 21.75 -38.91 -27.45
CA TRP A 11 21.13 -37.75 -26.79
C TRP A 11 21.67 -36.39 -27.22
N LEU A 12 22.93 -36.28 -27.63
CA LEU A 12 23.51 -34.98 -28.03
C LEU A 12 23.66 -34.80 -29.53
N ALA A 13 23.40 -35.87 -30.31
CA ALA A 13 23.61 -35.97 -31.76
C ALA A 13 25.08 -35.72 -32.18
N ILE A 14 26.02 -36.21 -31.36
CA ILE A 14 27.47 -36.16 -31.62
C ILE A 14 27.92 -37.53 -32.16
N PRO A 15 28.27 -37.65 -33.46
CA PRO A 15 28.67 -38.91 -34.06
C PRO A 15 29.90 -39.54 -33.37
N PRO A 16 30.12 -40.87 -33.43
CA PRO A 16 31.28 -41.53 -32.84
C PRO A 16 32.64 -40.96 -33.29
N GLU A 17 32.74 -40.49 -34.53
CA GLU A 17 33.91 -39.82 -35.11
C GLU A 17 34.23 -38.46 -34.48
N ASP A 18 33.25 -37.80 -33.85
CA ASP A 18 33.40 -36.54 -33.09
C ASP A 18 33.68 -36.77 -31.60
N GLN A 19 33.88 -38.01 -31.14
CA GLN A 19 34.03 -38.35 -29.72
C GLN A 19 35.50 -38.62 -29.34
N PRO A 20 35.98 -38.13 -28.17
CA PRO A 20 35.25 -37.33 -27.18
C PRO A 20 35.09 -35.85 -27.61
N PRO A 21 33.92 -35.23 -27.42
CA PRO A 21 33.66 -33.87 -27.89
C PRO A 21 34.47 -32.82 -27.12
N ASP A 22 34.85 -31.74 -27.82
CA ASP A 22 35.31 -30.50 -27.18
C ASP A 22 34.15 -29.76 -26.49
N HIS A 23 34.47 -28.76 -25.66
CA HIS A 23 33.45 -28.01 -24.90
C HIS A 23 32.42 -27.30 -25.79
N TYR A 24 32.81 -26.79 -26.96
CA TYR A 24 31.86 -26.18 -27.90
C TYR A 24 30.96 -27.25 -28.53
N ARG A 25 31.54 -28.37 -29.00
CA ARG A 25 30.77 -29.49 -29.58
C ARG A 25 29.79 -30.11 -28.59
N LEU A 26 30.20 -30.26 -27.32
CA LEU A 26 29.36 -30.75 -26.22
C LEU A 26 28.17 -29.80 -25.94
N LEU A 27 28.39 -28.48 -25.97
CA LEU A 27 27.30 -27.50 -25.85
C LEU A 27 26.45 -27.38 -27.14
N GLY A 28 26.95 -27.82 -28.29
CA GLY A 28 26.32 -27.61 -29.60
C GLY A 28 26.61 -26.23 -30.20
N LEU A 29 27.67 -25.57 -29.74
CA LEU A 29 28.14 -24.27 -30.21
C LEU A 29 29.12 -24.40 -31.38
N LYS A 30 29.33 -23.30 -32.09
CA LYS A 30 30.47 -23.13 -33.00
C LYS A 30 31.76 -23.07 -32.19
N GLN A 31 32.84 -23.71 -32.66
CA GLN A 31 34.15 -23.59 -32.02
C GLN A 31 34.59 -22.12 -31.95
N PHE A 32 35.19 -21.75 -30.81
CA PHE A 32 35.64 -20.40 -30.50
C PHE A 32 34.55 -19.32 -30.40
N GLU A 33 33.28 -19.70 -30.19
CA GLU A 33 32.21 -18.74 -29.86
C GLU A 33 32.66 -17.77 -28.77
N SER A 34 32.35 -16.49 -28.93
CA SER A 34 32.85 -15.38 -28.11
C SER A 34 31.76 -14.71 -27.26
N ASP A 35 30.49 -14.84 -27.64
CA ASP A 35 29.37 -14.22 -26.92
C ASP A 35 29.03 -15.00 -25.63
N PRO A 36 29.15 -14.39 -24.43
CA PRO A 36 28.86 -15.07 -23.17
C PRO A 36 27.39 -15.47 -23.02
N GLU A 37 26.43 -14.69 -23.53
CA GLU A 37 25.00 -14.99 -23.41
C GLU A 37 24.63 -16.19 -24.29
N VAL A 38 25.21 -16.28 -25.49
CA VAL A 38 25.05 -17.44 -26.38
C VAL A 38 25.66 -18.71 -25.76
N ILE A 39 26.84 -18.60 -25.15
CA ILE A 39 27.50 -19.73 -24.46
C ILE A 39 26.65 -20.22 -23.28
N ASP A 40 26.14 -19.29 -22.47
CA ASP A 40 25.35 -19.60 -21.27
C ASP A 40 24.01 -20.24 -21.63
N TYR A 41 23.29 -19.64 -22.59
CA TYR A 41 22.01 -20.15 -23.09
C TYR A 41 22.14 -21.55 -23.69
N ALA A 42 23.18 -21.83 -24.49
CA ALA A 42 23.43 -23.16 -25.04
C ALA A 42 23.72 -24.20 -23.94
N ALA A 43 24.50 -23.82 -22.91
CA ALA A 43 24.74 -24.68 -21.77
C ALA A 43 23.46 -25.02 -21.00
N GLU A 44 22.56 -24.05 -20.82
CA GLU A 44 21.27 -24.30 -20.18
C GLU A 44 20.36 -25.20 -21.02
N GLN A 45 20.29 -24.98 -22.33
CA GLN A 45 19.47 -25.81 -23.23
C GLN A 45 19.96 -27.27 -23.24
N ARG A 46 21.27 -27.52 -23.34
CA ARG A 46 21.82 -28.87 -23.20
C ARG A 46 21.61 -29.47 -21.81
N THR A 47 21.74 -28.67 -20.74
CA THR A 47 21.44 -29.11 -19.36
C THR A 47 19.99 -29.56 -19.21
N ARG A 48 19.02 -28.78 -19.71
CA ARG A 48 17.59 -29.13 -19.69
C ARG A 48 17.32 -30.39 -20.51
N HIS A 49 17.92 -30.51 -21.69
CA HIS A 49 17.76 -31.67 -22.57
C HIS A 49 18.27 -32.97 -21.91
N VAL A 50 19.48 -32.97 -21.32
CA VAL A 50 20.03 -34.18 -20.69
C VAL A 50 19.30 -34.56 -19.40
N ARG A 51 18.77 -33.60 -18.64
CA ARG A 51 17.89 -33.87 -17.48
C ARG A 51 16.60 -34.60 -17.85
N ALA A 52 16.09 -34.46 -19.08
CA ALA A 52 14.90 -35.20 -19.53
C ALA A 52 15.12 -36.73 -19.58
N PHE A 53 16.37 -37.19 -19.73
CA PHE A 53 16.73 -38.61 -19.78
C PHE A 53 17.16 -39.21 -18.42
N GLN A 54 16.96 -38.47 -17.33
CA GLN A 54 17.51 -38.82 -16.00
C GLN A 54 16.73 -39.94 -15.26
N LEU A 55 15.68 -40.50 -15.88
CA LEU A 55 14.79 -41.49 -15.27
C LEU A 55 15.11 -42.96 -15.64
N ALA A 56 14.88 -43.84 -14.66
CA ALA A 56 14.76 -45.29 -14.71
C ALA A 56 15.93 -46.17 -15.22
N LYS A 57 16.70 -45.80 -16.27
CA LYS A 57 17.67 -46.74 -16.89
C LYS A 57 19.07 -46.18 -17.18
N HIS A 58 19.23 -44.87 -17.33
CA HIS A 58 20.52 -44.24 -17.69
C HIS A 58 20.83 -42.99 -16.84
N SER A 59 20.37 -42.98 -15.58
CA SER A 59 20.56 -41.89 -14.61
C SER A 59 22.03 -41.55 -14.32
N GLU A 60 22.89 -42.56 -14.14
CA GLU A 60 24.33 -42.36 -13.92
C GLU A 60 25.02 -41.72 -15.14
N VAL A 61 24.58 -42.09 -16.34
CA VAL A 61 25.16 -41.62 -17.61
C VAL A 61 24.74 -40.18 -17.92
N SER A 62 23.46 -39.86 -17.69
CA SER A 62 22.96 -38.48 -17.80
C SER A 62 23.60 -37.58 -16.73
N GLN A 63 23.77 -38.05 -15.49
CA GLN A 63 24.48 -37.28 -14.46
C GLN A 63 25.95 -37.02 -14.82
N ARG A 64 26.65 -37.98 -15.45
CA ARG A 64 28.03 -37.75 -15.93
C ARG A 64 28.08 -36.63 -16.98
N ILE A 65 27.20 -36.70 -17.99
CA ILE A 65 27.13 -35.69 -19.06
C ILE A 65 26.69 -34.32 -18.52
N LEU A 66 25.82 -34.26 -17.52
CA LEU A 66 25.46 -33.00 -16.85
C LEU A 66 26.66 -32.36 -16.14
N ASN A 67 27.55 -33.16 -15.54
CA ASN A 67 28.79 -32.67 -14.94
C ASN A 67 29.78 -32.19 -16.03
N GLU A 68 29.86 -32.88 -17.17
CA GLU A 68 30.68 -32.47 -18.33
C GLU A 68 30.19 -31.15 -18.94
N ILE A 69 28.86 -30.98 -19.11
CA ILE A 69 28.24 -29.73 -19.57
C ILE A 69 28.49 -28.58 -18.60
N ALA A 70 28.40 -28.83 -17.28
CA ALA A 70 28.72 -27.83 -16.27
C ALA A 70 30.20 -27.41 -16.30
N ALA A 71 31.13 -28.36 -16.50
CA ALA A 71 32.55 -28.06 -16.68
C ALA A 71 32.81 -27.23 -17.96
N ALA A 72 32.13 -27.53 -19.06
CA ALA A 72 32.18 -26.73 -20.29
C ALA A 72 31.67 -25.30 -20.06
N ARG A 73 30.50 -25.11 -19.44
CA ARG A 73 29.93 -23.79 -19.07
C ARG A 73 30.94 -22.96 -18.26
N VAL A 74 31.48 -23.52 -17.18
CA VAL A 74 32.44 -22.85 -16.29
C VAL A 74 33.81 -22.57 -16.96
N CYS A 75 34.22 -23.39 -17.94
CA CYS A 75 35.44 -23.15 -18.70
C CYS A 75 35.26 -22.02 -19.73
N LEU A 76 34.18 -22.04 -20.50
CA LEU A 76 33.96 -21.12 -21.62
C LEU A 76 33.46 -19.73 -21.21
N LEU A 77 32.77 -19.59 -20.08
CA LEU A 77 32.32 -18.28 -19.57
C LEU A 77 33.39 -17.53 -18.75
N ASN A 78 34.46 -18.20 -18.35
CA ASN A 78 35.59 -17.55 -17.67
C ASN A 78 36.65 -17.13 -18.71
N PRO A 79 36.93 -15.83 -18.91
CA PRO A 79 37.78 -15.36 -20.02
C PRO A 79 39.19 -15.95 -20.04
N GLU A 80 39.81 -16.15 -18.88
CA GLU A 80 41.17 -16.69 -18.77
C GLU A 80 41.20 -18.20 -19.09
N LYS A 81 40.26 -18.97 -18.52
CA LYS A 81 40.12 -20.40 -18.81
C LYS A 81 39.77 -20.62 -20.26
N LYS A 82 38.77 -19.89 -20.80
CA LYS A 82 38.41 -19.89 -22.23
C LYS A 82 39.62 -19.62 -23.11
N LYS A 83 40.42 -18.58 -22.83
CA LYS A 83 41.64 -18.27 -23.59
C LYS A 83 42.64 -19.43 -23.56
N SER A 84 42.94 -19.97 -22.38
CA SER A 84 43.88 -21.10 -22.26
C SER A 84 43.37 -22.38 -22.95
N TYR A 85 42.05 -22.61 -22.91
CA TYR A 85 41.38 -23.72 -23.59
C TYR A 85 41.42 -23.55 -25.11
N ASP A 86 41.07 -22.36 -25.61
CA ASP A 86 41.10 -22.01 -27.03
C ASP A 86 42.52 -22.09 -27.61
N GLU A 87 43.54 -21.68 -26.86
CA GLU A 87 44.93 -21.90 -27.22
C GLU A 87 45.30 -23.38 -27.25
N SER A 88 44.81 -24.20 -26.31
CA SER A 88 45.05 -25.65 -26.32
C SER A 88 44.38 -26.36 -27.50
N LEU A 89 43.19 -25.89 -27.90
CA LEU A 89 42.42 -26.44 -29.01
C LEU A 89 43.07 -26.06 -30.36
N ARG A 90 43.53 -24.81 -30.53
CA ARG A 90 44.30 -24.36 -31.71
C ARG A 90 45.69 -25.02 -31.84
N ARG A 91 46.24 -25.54 -30.74
CA ARG A 91 47.52 -26.29 -30.73
C ARG A 91 47.35 -27.79 -31.03
N ARG A 92 46.13 -28.29 -31.22
CA ARG A 92 45.87 -29.63 -31.77
C ARG A 92 45.68 -29.52 -33.28
N PRO A 93 46.57 -30.09 -34.11
CA PRO A 93 46.27 -30.34 -35.52
C PRO A 93 45.04 -31.24 -35.65
N GLY A 94 44.28 -31.09 -36.74
CA GLY A 94 43.05 -31.86 -36.98
C GLY A 94 43.31 -33.38 -37.00
N ALA A 95 42.36 -34.15 -36.46
CA ALA A 95 42.48 -35.59 -36.29
C ALA A 95 42.12 -36.40 -37.56
N ASP A 96 42.44 -35.90 -38.76
CA ASP A 96 42.50 -36.69 -39.99
C ASP A 96 43.84 -37.47 -40.06
N ALA A 97 44.19 -38.16 -38.97
CA ALA A 97 45.45 -38.89 -38.79
C ALA A 97 45.25 -40.08 -37.84
N ASP A 98 45.03 -41.25 -38.44
CA ASP A 98 44.55 -42.46 -37.75
C ASP A 98 45.63 -43.21 -36.93
N SER A 99 45.16 -44.05 -36.00
CA SER A 99 45.78 -45.26 -35.44
C SER A 99 47.29 -45.50 -35.68
N ALA A 100 48.16 -44.90 -34.86
CA ALA A 100 49.62 -45.15 -34.92
C ALA A 100 50.37 -45.37 -33.59
N ALA A 101 49.86 -44.93 -32.43
CA ALA A 101 50.69 -44.75 -31.21
C ALA A 101 50.30 -45.65 -30.00
N ARG A 102 50.10 -46.95 -30.22
CA ARG A 102 49.92 -47.94 -29.15
C ARG A 102 51.27 -48.44 -28.57
N ALA A 103 52.07 -47.58 -27.90
CA ALA A 103 53.25 -48.03 -27.15
C ALA A 103 53.87 -47.01 -26.16
N SER A 104 54.40 -47.56 -25.04
CA SER A 104 55.48 -47.04 -24.18
C SER A 104 55.19 -46.00 -23.06
N ALA A 105 55.95 -46.14 -21.96
CA ALA A 105 56.19 -45.30 -20.77
C ALA A 105 54.97 -44.61 -20.08
N ALA A 106 54.52 -44.93 -18.86
CA ALA A 106 55.17 -45.16 -17.54
C ALA A 106 55.40 -43.89 -16.69
N SER A 107 54.99 -43.97 -15.40
CA SER A 107 55.19 -42.96 -14.33
C SER A 107 56.67 -42.85 -13.90
N PRO A 108 57.08 -41.85 -13.07
CA PRO A 108 57.12 -42.12 -11.61
C PRO A 108 57.02 -40.90 -10.62
N VAL A 109 57.10 -41.27 -9.33
CA VAL A 109 57.04 -40.64 -7.98
C VAL A 109 57.48 -39.17 -7.69
N SER A 110 56.98 -38.67 -6.54
CA SER A 110 57.51 -37.61 -5.61
C SER A 110 58.73 -38.11 -4.77
N PRO A 111 59.11 -37.64 -3.54
CA PRO A 111 58.87 -36.41 -2.75
C PRO A 111 60.16 -35.80 -2.05
N ALA A 112 60.01 -34.79 -1.17
CA ALA A 112 60.89 -34.49 -0.01
C ALA A 112 60.09 -33.63 1.03
N VAL A 113 59.97 -33.85 2.37
CA VAL A 113 60.84 -34.32 3.50
C VAL A 113 61.52 -33.14 4.22
N VAL A 114 61.29 -32.89 5.53
CA VAL A 114 61.91 -33.45 6.78
C VAL A 114 60.84 -33.48 7.92
N ARG A 115 60.49 -34.59 8.63
CA ARG A 115 61.16 -35.41 9.71
C ARG A 115 61.29 -34.71 11.10
N VAL A 116 61.26 -35.32 12.31
CA VAL A 116 60.85 -36.64 12.94
C VAL A 116 61.07 -36.52 14.50
N LEU A 117 60.73 -37.35 15.52
CA LEU A 117 60.13 -38.69 15.85
C LEU A 117 59.37 -38.61 17.25
N PRO A 118 58.70 -39.68 17.76
CA PRO A 118 57.94 -39.77 19.05
C PRO A 118 58.66 -40.69 20.11
N PRO A 119 58.06 -41.58 20.99
CA PRO A 119 56.67 -41.84 21.49
C PRO A 119 56.51 -42.20 23.00
N LEU A 120 55.26 -42.49 23.44
CA LEU A 120 54.79 -43.56 24.40
C LEU A 120 53.22 -43.46 24.50
N ALA A 121 52.42 -44.50 24.18
CA ALA A 121 51.89 -45.58 25.06
C ALA A 121 50.93 -45.10 26.19
N ALA A 122 49.73 -45.65 26.46
CA ALA A 122 48.89 -46.71 25.84
C ALA A 122 47.42 -46.56 26.39
N GLU A 123 46.38 -47.40 26.17
CA GLU A 123 46.22 -48.70 25.47
C GLU A 123 44.81 -48.90 24.83
N SER A 124 43.92 -49.75 25.40
CA SER A 124 42.66 -50.32 24.85
C SER A 124 41.87 -51.04 26.00
N PRO A 125 40.81 -51.91 25.86
CA PRO A 125 40.19 -52.51 24.66
C PRO A 125 38.63 -52.74 24.63
N VAL A 126 38.07 -52.91 23.41
CA VAL A 126 37.18 -54.03 22.93
C VAL A 126 35.96 -54.49 23.78
N ARG A 127 34.71 -54.64 23.27
CA ARG A 127 34.25 -55.72 22.32
C ARG A 127 32.88 -55.44 21.66
N SER A 128 32.33 -56.41 20.92
CA SER A 128 31.23 -56.23 19.94
C SER A 128 30.25 -57.41 19.82
N ARG A 129 29.14 -57.19 19.07
CA ARG A 129 28.23 -58.14 18.34
C ARG A 129 26.81 -58.44 18.90
N PHE A 130 25.84 -58.19 18.00
CA PHE A 130 24.71 -59.05 17.58
C PHE A 130 23.44 -59.32 18.45
N ARG A 131 22.29 -59.08 17.79
CA ARG A 131 21.03 -59.87 17.73
C ARG A 131 20.08 -60.01 18.95
N SER A 132 18.83 -59.57 18.68
CA SER A 132 17.61 -60.41 18.60
C SER A 132 16.69 -60.63 19.82
N ARG A 133 15.40 -60.34 19.57
CA ARG A 133 14.14 -60.93 20.11
C ARG A 133 13.66 -60.64 21.54
N LYS A 134 12.47 -60.01 21.57
CA LYS A 134 11.26 -60.33 22.37
C LYS A 134 11.37 -61.39 23.48
N SER A 135 11.12 -60.96 24.72
CA SER A 135 10.21 -61.57 25.73
C SER A 135 10.05 -60.55 26.88
N GLY A 136 9.00 -60.47 27.70
CA GLY A 136 7.74 -61.23 27.78
C GLY A 136 6.76 -60.49 28.73
N GLU A 137 5.52 -60.96 28.86
CA GLU A 137 4.50 -60.33 29.71
C GLU A 137 4.72 -60.53 31.22
N ASN A 138 4.15 -59.63 32.04
CA ASN A 138 3.41 -60.01 33.24
C ASN A 138 2.37 -58.93 33.62
N LYS A 139 1.28 -59.32 34.29
CA LYS A 139 0.07 -58.49 34.51
C LYS A 139 -0.41 -58.53 35.98
N THR A 140 -0.61 -57.36 36.58
CA THR A 140 -1.53 -57.00 37.69
C THR A 140 -1.47 -55.45 37.81
N ALA A 141 -2.52 -54.63 37.69
CA ALA A 141 -3.83 -54.58 38.37
C ALA A 141 -3.66 -54.21 39.88
N ILE A 142 -4.38 -53.24 40.50
CA ILE A 142 -5.77 -52.78 40.32
C ILE A 142 -5.99 -51.26 40.68
N ALA A 143 -6.89 -50.58 39.93
CA ALA A 143 -7.74 -49.40 40.24
C ALA A 143 -7.19 -48.00 40.67
N GLY A 144 -8.02 -46.98 40.37
CA GLY A 144 -7.86 -45.55 40.73
C GLY A 144 -7.29 -44.70 39.57
N VAL A 145 -7.91 -43.63 39.07
CA VAL A 145 -9.13 -42.89 39.46
C VAL A 145 -10.04 -42.68 38.23
N GLY A 146 -11.33 -42.97 38.37
CA GLY A 146 -12.32 -42.85 37.28
C GLY A 146 -13.70 -42.39 37.75
N ALA A 147 -13.74 -41.39 38.65
CA ALA A 147 -14.97 -41.00 39.36
C ALA A 147 -15.23 -39.47 39.46
N ALA A 148 -14.33 -38.62 38.97
CA ALA A 148 -14.41 -37.16 39.20
C ALA A 148 -15.28 -36.39 38.17
N MET A 149 -15.32 -36.82 36.91
CA MET A 149 -15.92 -36.03 35.82
C MET A 149 -17.45 -36.15 35.67
N ILE A 150 -18.09 -37.18 36.23
CA ILE A 150 -19.53 -37.40 36.08
C ILE A 150 -20.35 -36.61 37.13
N LEU A 151 -19.78 -36.34 38.31
CA LEU A 151 -20.48 -35.65 39.39
C LEU A 151 -20.65 -34.14 39.14
N ILE A 152 -19.74 -33.50 38.39
CA ILE A 152 -19.80 -32.06 38.10
C ILE A 152 -20.97 -31.73 37.15
N VAL A 153 -21.24 -32.59 36.16
CA VAL A 153 -22.36 -32.42 35.22
C VAL A 153 -23.72 -32.59 35.91
N ALA A 154 -23.80 -33.48 36.91
CA ALA A 154 -25.02 -33.67 37.70
C ALA A 154 -25.30 -32.49 38.67
N ALA A 155 -24.26 -31.85 39.21
CA ALA A 155 -24.41 -30.77 40.18
C ALA A 155 -25.01 -29.48 39.58
N PHE A 156 -24.60 -29.09 38.37
CA PHE A 156 -25.04 -27.82 37.77
C PHE A 156 -26.52 -27.85 37.32
N GLY A 157 -27.04 -29.03 36.99
CA GLY A 157 -28.46 -29.22 36.66
C GLY A 157 -29.42 -29.06 37.84
N LEU A 158 -28.92 -29.08 39.08
CA LEU A 158 -29.76 -29.08 40.30
C LEU A 158 -29.97 -27.67 40.90
N TRP A 159 -29.24 -26.65 40.43
CA TRP A 159 -29.29 -25.30 41.03
C TRP A 159 -30.32 -24.35 40.39
N LEU A 160 -30.74 -24.59 39.15
CA LEU A 160 -31.75 -23.79 38.44
C LEU A 160 -33.19 -24.37 38.55
N GLY A 161 -33.44 -25.21 39.57
CA GLY A 161 -34.61 -26.09 39.63
C GLY A 161 -35.54 -25.98 40.85
N LEU A 162 -35.41 -24.97 41.72
CA LEU A 162 -36.28 -24.82 42.90
C LEU A 162 -36.68 -23.36 43.21
N ALA A 163 -37.71 -22.86 42.52
CA ALA A 163 -38.47 -21.68 42.95
C ALA A 163 -39.92 -21.70 42.40
N GLY A 164 -40.89 -22.03 43.27
CA GLY A 164 -42.32 -21.64 43.14
C GLY A 164 -43.16 -22.16 41.95
N SER A 165 -43.92 -23.24 42.17
CA SER A 165 -45.19 -23.54 41.46
C SER A 165 -46.39 -23.15 42.36
N PRO A 166 -47.68 -23.15 41.94
CA PRO A 166 -48.40 -24.07 41.02
C PRO A 166 -49.15 -23.32 39.86
N ASN A 167 -49.88 -23.94 38.90
CA ASN A 167 -50.84 -25.06 39.01
C ASN A 167 -51.13 -25.83 37.69
N LYS A 168 -51.84 -26.97 37.77
CA LYS A 168 -52.28 -27.89 36.67
C LYS A 168 -53.81 -28.20 36.81
N PRO A 169 -54.54 -28.99 35.97
CA PRO A 169 -54.19 -30.04 34.96
C PRO A 169 -54.47 -29.62 33.48
N ALA A 170 -54.01 -30.27 32.39
CA ALA A 170 -54.16 -31.64 31.84
C ALA A 170 -55.59 -31.97 31.32
N ALA A 171 -55.84 -32.64 30.17
CA ALA A 171 -55.01 -33.28 29.11
C ALA A 171 -55.76 -33.20 27.73
N SER A 172 -55.67 -34.02 26.66
CA SER A 172 -54.94 -35.27 26.28
C SER A 172 -55.07 -35.60 24.77
N GLY A 173 -53.98 -36.00 24.08
CA GLY A 173 -53.96 -36.88 22.87
C GLY A 173 -54.27 -36.26 21.49
N SER A 174 -53.79 -36.79 20.34
CA SER A 174 -52.79 -37.86 20.09
C SER A 174 -52.16 -37.74 18.66
N PRO A 175 -51.06 -38.48 18.32
CA PRO A 175 -50.20 -38.18 17.17
C PRO A 175 -50.11 -39.27 16.07
N ALA A 176 -49.40 -38.99 14.96
CA ALA A 176 -48.66 -39.99 14.15
C ALA A 176 -47.62 -39.36 13.20
N THR A 177 -46.52 -40.08 12.90
CA THR A 177 -45.51 -39.80 11.85
C THR A 177 -44.70 -41.09 11.62
N ILE A 178 -44.24 -41.40 10.39
CA ILE A 178 -43.11 -42.31 10.07
C ILE A 178 -42.75 -42.23 8.56
N SER A 179 -41.52 -42.62 8.20
CA SER A 179 -40.91 -42.65 6.84
C SER A 179 -40.29 -44.06 6.60
N PRO A 180 -39.28 -44.35 5.75
CA PRO A 180 -38.61 -43.63 4.65
C PRO A 180 -38.40 -44.50 3.37
N ASP A 181 -37.65 -44.01 2.36
CA ASP A 181 -36.45 -44.66 1.77
C ASP A 181 -35.89 -43.84 0.56
N ALA A 182 -34.86 -44.31 -0.15
CA ALA A 182 -33.90 -43.46 -0.89
C ALA A 182 -33.49 -43.91 -2.32
N GLU A 183 -32.48 -43.20 -2.88
CA GLU A 183 -31.66 -43.45 -4.10
C GLU A 183 -32.06 -42.80 -5.46
N LEU A 184 -31.03 -42.65 -6.32
CA LEU A 184 -30.94 -42.02 -7.67
C LEU A 184 -30.64 -43.14 -8.74
N PRO A 185 -30.43 -42.93 -10.08
CA PRO A 185 -30.16 -41.71 -10.89
C PRO A 185 -30.80 -41.63 -12.33
N SER A 186 -30.33 -40.66 -13.16
CA SER A 186 -30.16 -40.71 -14.66
C SER A 186 -31.30 -40.30 -15.65
N GLN A 187 -30.88 -39.80 -16.83
CA GLN A 187 -31.66 -39.55 -18.08
C GLN A 187 -31.27 -40.58 -19.18
N PRO A 188 -32.01 -40.76 -20.32
CA PRO A 188 -31.63 -40.08 -21.59
C PRO A 188 -32.67 -39.92 -22.76
N ALA A 189 -32.33 -39.06 -23.76
CA ALA A 189 -32.58 -39.14 -25.24
C ALA A 189 -33.99 -38.91 -25.92
N MET A 190 -33.94 -38.64 -27.26
CA MET A 190 -35.05 -38.31 -28.22
C MET A 190 -35.16 -39.32 -29.39
N PRO A 191 -36.20 -39.26 -30.29
CA PRO A 191 -35.93 -38.89 -31.71
C PRO A 191 -37.08 -38.29 -32.59
N ALA A 192 -36.68 -37.59 -33.69
CA ALA A 192 -37.31 -37.46 -35.05
C ALA A 192 -38.60 -36.62 -35.37
N GLN A 193 -38.77 -36.29 -36.68
CA GLN A 193 -39.71 -35.37 -37.40
C GLN A 193 -40.06 -35.96 -38.82
N PRO A 194 -40.85 -35.40 -39.81
CA PRO A 194 -41.32 -34.03 -40.20
C PRO A 194 -42.87 -34.00 -40.52
N PRO A 195 -43.54 -33.28 -41.50
CA PRO A 195 -43.23 -32.18 -42.47
C PRO A 195 -44.31 -31.02 -42.54
N GLY A 196 -44.49 -30.32 -43.68
CA GLY A 196 -45.52 -29.26 -43.94
C GLY A 196 -45.63 -28.77 -45.41
N THR A 197 -46.47 -27.74 -45.71
CA THR A 197 -46.71 -27.11 -47.06
C THR A 197 -47.27 -25.65 -47.00
N GLU A 198 -47.26 -24.90 -48.13
CA GLU A 198 -47.57 -23.45 -48.34
C GLU A 198 -49.01 -23.15 -48.91
N PRO A 199 -49.40 -21.96 -49.47
CA PRO A 199 -49.15 -20.50 -49.26
C PRO A 199 -50.51 -19.75 -48.92
N PRO A 200 -51.02 -18.56 -49.42
CA PRO A 200 -50.50 -17.39 -50.19
C PRO A 200 -50.99 -15.94 -49.75
N GLU A 201 -50.99 -15.00 -50.71
CA GLU A 201 -51.28 -13.52 -50.82
C GLU A 201 -52.78 -13.07 -51.06
N PRO A 202 -53.19 -11.81 -51.42
CA PRO A 202 -52.73 -10.41 -51.10
C PRO A 202 -53.82 -9.26 -51.01
N ALA A 203 -53.43 -8.06 -50.50
CA ALA A 203 -53.86 -6.67 -50.90
C ALA A 203 -55.39 -6.26 -50.85
N PRO A 204 -55.88 -5.06 -51.30
CA PRO A 204 -55.24 -3.81 -51.79
C PRO A 204 -55.73 -2.49 -51.05
N PRO A 205 -56.07 -1.31 -51.66
CA PRO A 205 -55.23 -0.10 -51.53
C PRO A 205 -55.95 1.23 -51.19
N GLN A 206 -55.23 2.36 -51.18
CA GLN A 206 -55.79 3.67 -51.58
C GLN A 206 -54.78 4.64 -52.19
N THR A 207 -55.26 5.47 -53.12
CA THR A 207 -54.56 6.46 -53.98
C THR A 207 -54.85 7.90 -53.51
N ALA A 208 -54.38 8.99 -54.12
CA ALA A 208 -53.09 9.38 -54.74
C ALA A 208 -53.24 10.86 -55.19
N SER A 209 -52.16 11.62 -55.36
CA SER A 209 -52.19 12.87 -56.12
C SER A 209 -50.82 13.20 -56.74
N ALA A 210 -50.84 14.03 -57.78
CA ALA A 210 -49.74 14.35 -58.69
C ALA A 210 -49.36 15.85 -58.60
N LEU A 211 -48.34 16.40 -59.27
CA LEU A 211 -47.03 15.94 -59.81
C LEU A 211 -46.54 17.12 -60.68
N GLU A 212 -45.41 17.76 -60.36
CA GLU A 212 -44.71 18.66 -61.30
C GLU A 212 -43.19 18.43 -61.25
N PRO A 213 -42.44 18.76 -62.34
CA PRO A 213 -41.15 18.15 -62.62
C PRO A 213 -39.94 18.93 -62.09
N ALA A 214 -38.80 18.22 -61.95
CA ALA A 214 -37.54 18.79 -61.51
C ALA A 214 -36.78 19.54 -62.62
N PRO A 215 -36.02 20.61 -62.29
CA PRO A 215 -35.02 21.19 -63.20
C PRO A 215 -33.83 20.23 -63.41
N PRO A 216 -33.06 20.38 -64.51
CA PRO A 216 -32.06 19.39 -64.92
C PRO A 216 -30.85 19.31 -64.00
N ALA A 217 -30.25 18.12 -63.95
CA ALA A 217 -29.03 17.86 -63.19
C ALA A 217 -27.87 18.73 -63.66
N GLN A 218 -27.21 19.41 -62.71
CA GLN A 218 -25.88 19.96 -62.94
C GLN A 218 -24.88 18.80 -63.12
N PRO A 219 -23.90 18.92 -64.02
CA PRO A 219 -22.79 17.96 -64.05
C PRO A 219 -22.03 18.01 -62.71
N PRO A 220 -21.39 16.91 -62.28
CA PRO A 220 -20.62 16.92 -61.04
C PRO A 220 -19.50 17.96 -61.13
N ALA A 221 -19.58 18.99 -60.29
CA ALA A 221 -18.52 19.96 -60.14
C ALA A 221 -17.22 19.24 -59.72
N PRO A 222 -16.05 19.65 -60.23
CA PRO A 222 -14.79 18.96 -59.98
C PRO A 222 -14.49 18.92 -58.48
N ALA A 223 -14.45 17.70 -57.92
CA ALA A 223 -14.09 17.35 -56.54
C ALA A 223 -14.35 18.48 -55.52
N GLY A 224 -15.62 18.92 -55.41
CA GLY A 224 -15.99 20.15 -54.71
C GLY A 224 -15.31 20.26 -53.34
N SER A 225 -14.43 21.26 -53.21
CA SER A 225 -13.54 21.46 -52.06
C SER A 225 -14.31 21.32 -50.75
N LEU A 226 -13.76 20.52 -49.82
CA LEU A 226 -14.37 20.24 -48.51
C LEU A 226 -14.28 21.47 -47.58
N GLU A 227 -15.03 22.51 -47.92
CA GLU A 227 -15.33 23.67 -47.09
C GLU A 227 -15.99 23.19 -45.77
N PRO A 228 -15.31 23.35 -44.62
CA PRO A 228 -15.84 22.87 -43.35
C PRO A 228 -16.92 23.81 -42.82
N ALA A 229 -18.10 23.27 -42.51
CA ALA A 229 -19.23 24.03 -41.94
C ALA A 229 -19.02 24.50 -40.48
N GLY A 230 -17.77 24.66 -40.05
CA GLY A 230 -17.35 25.09 -38.73
C GLY A 230 -15.88 25.48 -38.74
N LYS A 231 -15.61 26.79 -38.72
CA LYS A 231 -14.26 27.34 -38.74
C LYS A 231 -13.83 27.73 -37.32
N VAL A 232 -12.87 27.01 -36.76
CA VAL A 232 -12.29 27.32 -35.44
C VAL A 232 -10.93 27.98 -35.65
N LEU A 233 -10.82 29.24 -35.24
CA LEU A 233 -9.56 29.99 -35.17
C LEU A 233 -9.08 30.01 -33.73
N ALA A 234 -7.85 29.56 -33.49
CA ALA A 234 -7.16 29.75 -32.21
C ALA A 234 -6.33 31.03 -32.28
N ASP A 235 -6.65 31.98 -31.40
CA ASP A 235 -5.91 33.22 -31.18
C ASP A 235 -5.79 33.45 -29.67
N GLY A 236 -4.70 34.05 -29.19
CA GLY A 236 -4.50 34.34 -27.76
C GLY A 236 -4.35 33.13 -26.82
N GLY A 237 -4.10 31.92 -27.34
CA GLY A 237 -3.75 30.73 -26.54
C GLY A 237 -4.92 29.83 -26.14
N HIS A 238 -4.58 28.75 -25.41
CA HIS A 238 -5.46 27.70 -24.89
C HIS A 238 -6.13 26.77 -25.95
N SER A 239 -6.70 25.67 -25.44
CA SER A 239 -7.22 24.54 -26.22
C SER A 239 -8.68 24.72 -26.64
N ALA A 240 -8.95 24.53 -27.94
CA ALA A 240 -10.32 24.54 -28.47
C ALA A 240 -11.07 23.22 -28.18
N TRP A 241 -12.36 23.35 -27.84
CA TRP A 241 -13.33 22.25 -27.79
C TRP A 241 -14.21 22.26 -29.04
N VAL A 242 -14.58 21.08 -29.55
CA VAL A 242 -15.45 20.94 -30.72
C VAL A 242 -16.80 20.31 -30.34
N GLY A 243 -17.88 20.97 -30.77
CA GLY A 243 -19.26 20.51 -30.63
C GLY A 243 -19.66 19.44 -31.66
N ALA A 244 -20.97 19.16 -31.76
CA ALA A 244 -21.50 18.07 -32.58
C ALA A 244 -21.16 18.20 -34.09
N ALA A 245 -21.09 17.05 -34.76
CA ALA A 245 -20.38 16.88 -36.02
C ALA A 245 -20.97 17.66 -37.23
N PRO A 246 -20.11 18.22 -38.10
CA PRO A 246 -20.45 18.44 -39.52
C PRO A 246 -20.72 17.08 -40.20
N GLY A 247 -21.74 17.01 -41.06
CA GLY A 247 -22.28 15.75 -41.61
C GLY A 247 -21.32 14.86 -42.42
N ASN A 248 -20.10 15.31 -42.71
CA ASN A 248 -19.10 14.57 -43.49
C ASN A 248 -18.00 13.87 -42.65
N ASN A 249 -18.10 13.88 -41.30
CA ASN A 249 -17.07 13.36 -40.38
C ASN A 249 -15.66 13.97 -40.55
N VAL A 250 -15.56 15.15 -41.19
CA VAL A 250 -14.31 15.90 -41.39
C VAL A 250 -14.29 17.11 -40.46
N TYR A 251 -13.20 17.23 -39.69
CA TYR A 251 -12.87 18.38 -38.85
C TYR A 251 -11.67 19.11 -39.47
N VAL A 252 -11.63 20.44 -39.35
CA VAL A 252 -10.55 21.25 -39.92
C VAL A 252 -10.06 22.22 -38.87
N PHE A 253 -8.74 22.23 -38.67
CA PHE A 253 -8.05 23.06 -37.70
C PHE A 253 -7.18 24.07 -38.46
N GLU A 254 -7.41 25.36 -38.22
CA GLU A 254 -6.58 26.45 -38.73
C GLU A 254 -5.76 27.08 -37.61
N THR A 255 -4.54 27.53 -37.96
CA THR A 255 -3.59 28.12 -37.01
C THR A 255 -2.98 29.39 -37.60
N ALA A 256 -2.83 30.43 -36.76
CA ALA A 256 -2.33 31.73 -37.21
C ALA A 256 -0.86 31.66 -37.66
N GLU A 257 -0.03 31.01 -36.84
CA GLU A 257 1.38 30.71 -37.11
C GLU A 257 1.60 29.24 -37.50
N PRO A 258 2.65 28.90 -38.28
CA PRO A 258 2.95 27.52 -38.64
C PRO A 258 3.26 26.67 -37.40
N VAL A 259 2.50 25.59 -37.22
CA VAL A 259 2.66 24.68 -36.07
C VAL A 259 4.02 23.98 -36.12
N ARG A 260 4.82 24.06 -35.06
CA ARG A 260 6.00 23.20 -34.88
C ARG A 260 5.55 21.84 -34.37
N LEU A 261 5.82 20.80 -35.14
CA LEU A 261 5.17 19.48 -34.97
C LEU A 261 5.92 18.51 -34.05
N ASP A 262 7.00 18.91 -33.38
CA ASP A 262 7.83 18.00 -32.57
C ASP A 262 7.11 17.48 -31.30
N ARG A 263 5.97 18.08 -30.91
CA ARG A 263 5.14 17.66 -29.77
C ARG A 263 3.62 17.68 -30.00
N THR A 264 3.15 17.91 -31.22
CA THR A 264 1.71 18.06 -31.50
C THR A 264 1.00 16.72 -31.70
N GLY A 265 -0.23 16.64 -31.19
CA GLY A 265 -1.10 15.50 -31.39
C GLY A 265 -2.56 15.86 -31.26
N ILE A 266 -3.41 15.03 -31.85
CA ILE A 266 -4.86 15.15 -31.75
C ILE A 266 -5.30 14.33 -30.55
N ARG A 267 -6.09 14.94 -29.66
CA ARG A 267 -6.85 14.23 -28.63
C ARG A 267 -8.27 14.02 -29.12
N PHE A 268 -8.81 12.81 -28.92
CA PHE A 268 -10.22 12.55 -29.18
C PHE A 268 -10.79 11.56 -28.17
N HIS A 269 -12.11 11.60 -27.99
CA HIS A 269 -12.88 10.56 -27.32
C HIS A 269 -14.16 10.23 -28.09
N SER A 270 -14.50 8.94 -28.16
CA SER A 270 -15.78 8.45 -28.67
C SER A 270 -16.68 8.06 -27.49
N THR A 271 -17.96 8.38 -27.58
CA THR A 271 -18.94 8.07 -26.52
C THR A 271 -19.65 6.74 -26.71
N SER A 272 -19.37 5.98 -27.78
CA SER A 272 -20.00 4.69 -28.09
C SER A 272 -19.02 3.50 -28.03
N GLY A 273 -19.26 2.54 -27.12
CA GLY A 273 -18.40 1.37 -26.88
C GLY A 273 -18.31 0.30 -27.99
N ALA A 274 -19.02 0.44 -29.12
CA ALA A 274 -19.21 -0.64 -30.11
C ALA A 274 -18.66 -0.36 -31.52
N SER A 275 -17.92 0.73 -31.72
CA SER A 275 -17.51 1.23 -33.04
C SER A 275 -16.03 0.99 -33.36
N GLN A 276 -15.73 0.42 -34.53
CA GLN A 276 -14.38 0.34 -35.11
C GLN A 276 -14.23 1.34 -36.27
N GLY A 277 -13.03 1.88 -36.46
CA GLY A 277 -12.72 2.74 -37.59
C GLY A 277 -11.30 3.32 -37.55
N ARG A 278 -11.01 4.20 -38.51
CA ARG A 278 -9.69 4.82 -38.73
C ARG A 278 -9.75 6.34 -38.78
N LEU A 279 -8.71 7.00 -38.26
CA LEU A 279 -8.42 8.39 -38.61
C LEU A 279 -7.72 8.45 -39.96
N GLU A 280 -8.10 9.43 -40.78
CA GLU A 280 -7.35 9.89 -41.94
C GLU A 280 -6.98 11.37 -41.75
N LEU A 281 -5.82 11.78 -42.25
CA LEU A 281 -5.36 13.16 -42.26
C LEU A 281 -5.21 13.66 -43.70
N SER A 282 -5.42 14.96 -43.89
CA SER A 282 -5.19 15.67 -45.15
C SER A 282 -4.75 17.11 -44.86
N LEU A 283 -3.97 17.70 -45.76
CA LEU A 283 -3.36 19.04 -45.60
C LEU A 283 -3.89 20.03 -46.65
N ASP A 284 -4.20 19.49 -47.82
CA ASP A 284 -4.86 20.10 -48.98
C ASP A 284 -6.40 20.01 -48.91
N GLY A 285 -6.94 19.07 -48.13
CA GLY A 285 -8.35 18.68 -48.10
C GLY A 285 -8.69 17.57 -49.11
N GLU A 286 -7.76 17.22 -49.99
CA GLU A 286 -7.96 16.35 -51.16
C GLU A 286 -7.24 15.00 -51.03
N THR A 287 -5.98 15.01 -50.56
CA THR A 287 -5.14 13.82 -50.39
C THR A 287 -5.24 13.31 -48.95
N TRP A 288 -5.78 12.10 -48.77
CA TRP A 288 -6.08 11.52 -47.46
C TRP A 288 -5.14 10.35 -47.10
N VAL A 289 -4.44 10.48 -45.97
CA VAL A 289 -3.45 9.51 -45.47
C VAL A 289 -3.98 8.81 -44.20
N PRO A 290 -4.03 7.47 -44.14
CA PRO A 290 -4.42 6.74 -42.94
C PRO A 290 -3.44 6.98 -41.78
N PHE A 291 -3.95 7.38 -40.62
CA PHE A 291 -3.15 7.86 -39.49
C PHE A 291 -3.22 6.96 -38.23
N GLY A 292 -4.34 6.30 -38.00
CA GLY A 292 -4.50 5.35 -36.90
C GLY A 292 -5.84 4.64 -36.92
N ARG A 293 -6.00 3.60 -36.10
CA ARG A 293 -7.29 2.91 -35.85
C ARG A 293 -7.60 2.91 -34.36
N TRP A 294 -8.88 3.01 -34.01
CA TRP A 294 -9.37 2.75 -32.66
C TRP A 294 -10.14 1.42 -32.63
N MET A 295 -10.19 0.76 -31.47
CA MET A 295 -10.80 -0.57 -31.30
C MET A 295 -11.87 -0.55 -30.19
N PRO A 296 -12.80 -1.54 -30.13
CA PRO A 296 -13.89 -1.52 -29.16
C PRO A 296 -13.38 -1.47 -27.72
N GLU A 297 -12.31 -2.20 -27.40
CA GLU A 297 -11.72 -2.28 -26.06
C GLU A 297 -11.19 -0.92 -25.58
N THR A 298 -10.75 -0.04 -26.50
CA THR A 298 -10.31 1.32 -26.17
C THR A 298 -11.47 2.31 -26.01
N CYS A 299 -12.58 2.11 -26.71
CA CYS A 299 -13.82 2.85 -26.43
C CYS A 299 -14.48 2.40 -25.11
N ASP A 300 -14.51 1.10 -24.85
CA ASP A 300 -15.10 0.51 -23.66
C ASP A 300 -14.31 0.90 -22.39
N LYS A 301 -12.97 0.98 -22.49
CA LYS A 301 -12.14 1.59 -21.45
C LYS A 301 -12.49 3.06 -21.21
N ALA A 302 -12.66 3.86 -22.26
CA ALA A 302 -13.01 5.28 -22.13
C ALA A 302 -14.44 5.57 -21.64
N GLN A 303 -15.38 4.62 -21.80
CA GLN A 303 -16.69 4.69 -21.14
C GLN A 303 -16.63 4.35 -19.64
N ARG A 304 -15.72 3.45 -19.23
CA ARG A 304 -15.52 3.07 -17.81
C ARG A 304 -14.72 4.13 -17.05
N GLU A 305 -13.68 4.67 -17.69
CA GLU A 305 -12.80 5.74 -17.18
C GLU A 305 -13.27 7.09 -17.76
N PHE A 306 -14.27 7.70 -17.12
CA PHE A 306 -14.85 9.00 -17.51
C PHE A 306 -13.75 10.05 -17.81
N GLY A 307 -13.55 10.36 -19.10
CA GLY A 307 -12.57 11.35 -19.56
C GLY A 307 -11.23 10.78 -20.05
N ALA A 308 -11.11 9.49 -20.36
CA ALA A 308 -9.90 8.95 -21.00
C ALA A 308 -9.76 9.41 -22.47
N TRP A 309 -9.00 10.50 -22.69
CA TRP A 309 -8.65 11.01 -24.02
C TRP A 309 -7.58 10.14 -24.69
N GLN A 310 -7.81 9.74 -25.95
CA GLN A 310 -6.83 9.02 -26.76
C GLN A 310 -5.85 10.02 -27.41
N TRP A 311 -4.54 9.71 -27.43
CA TRP A 311 -3.50 10.58 -28.00
C TRP A 311 -2.95 9.99 -29.30
N ALA A 312 -3.03 10.75 -30.39
CA ALA A 312 -2.44 10.38 -31.68
C ALA A 312 -1.37 11.43 -32.10
N PRO A 313 -0.06 11.09 -32.07
CA PRO A 313 1.02 12.03 -32.39
C PRO A 313 1.14 12.22 -33.91
N LEU A 314 1.10 13.47 -34.37
CA LEU A 314 1.24 13.79 -35.80
C LEU A 314 2.65 13.43 -36.28
N ARG A 315 2.75 12.74 -37.43
CA ARG A 315 4.03 12.43 -38.07
C ARG A 315 4.14 13.15 -39.41
N ASP A 316 5.10 14.07 -39.44
CA ASP A 316 5.67 14.75 -40.62
C ASP A 316 4.65 15.21 -41.67
N PRO A 317 4.12 16.42 -41.49
CA PRO A 317 4.31 17.40 -42.56
C PRO A 317 4.56 18.82 -42.02
N SER A 318 5.83 19.22 -41.96
CA SER A 318 6.18 20.61 -41.62
C SER A 318 5.51 21.65 -42.55
N GLU A 319 5.20 22.83 -42.00
CA GLU A 319 4.63 24.03 -42.67
C GLU A 319 3.11 24.06 -42.98
N ALA A 320 2.34 23.01 -42.71
CA ALA A 320 0.88 23.03 -42.91
C ALA A 320 0.14 23.96 -41.90
N LYS A 321 -0.38 25.12 -42.37
CA LYS A 321 -1.20 26.05 -41.55
C LYS A 321 -2.65 25.59 -41.28
N ARG A 322 -3.14 24.66 -42.10
CA ARG A 322 -4.48 24.07 -42.04
C ARG A 322 -4.33 22.55 -42.04
N ILE A 323 -5.04 21.85 -41.15
CA ILE A 323 -5.00 20.39 -41.03
C ILE A 323 -6.44 19.87 -41.04
N HIS A 324 -6.74 18.97 -41.97
CA HIS A 324 -8.02 18.29 -42.11
C HIS A 324 -7.93 16.87 -41.49
N VAL A 325 -8.93 16.48 -40.72
CA VAL A 325 -8.97 15.22 -39.96
C VAL A 325 -10.32 14.54 -40.19
N ARG A 326 -10.32 13.34 -40.79
CA ARG A 326 -11.54 12.55 -41.04
C ARG A 326 -11.59 11.34 -40.12
N PHE A 327 -12.77 11.09 -39.56
CA PHE A 327 -13.10 9.83 -38.87
C PHE A 327 -13.86 8.93 -39.83
N VAL A 328 -13.22 7.84 -40.28
CA VAL A 328 -13.81 6.85 -41.19
C VAL A 328 -14.23 5.62 -40.41
N TRP A 329 -15.55 5.47 -40.25
CA TRP A 329 -16.18 4.37 -39.55
C TRP A 329 -16.12 3.10 -40.41
N GLU A 330 -15.68 1.99 -39.83
CA GLU A 330 -15.65 0.69 -40.51
C GLU A 330 -16.89 -0.16 -40.18
N ARG A 331 -17.58 0.13 -39.05
CA ARG A 331 -18.96 -0.32 -38.75
C ARG A 331 -19.71 0.71 -37.89
N HIS A 332 -21.03 0.77 -38.11
CA HIS A 332 -22.01 1.71 -37.53
C HIS A 332 -21.86 3.19 -37.91
N GLU A 333 -23.00 3.80 -38.27
CA GLU A 333 -23.18 5.24 -38.44
C GLU A 333 -23.93 5.83 -37.22
N GLY A 334 -23.85 7.16 -37.02
CA GLY A 334 -24.63 7.87 -36.00
C GLY A 334 -23.91 8.07 -34.65
N ILE A 335 -22.63 8.47 -34.66
CA ILE A 335 -21.80 8.61 -33.46
C ILE A 335 -21.29 10.06 -33.33
N THR A 336 -21.31 10.60 -32.11
CA THR A 336 -20.68 11.90 -31.80
C THR A 336 -19.26 11.66 -31.28
N VAL A 337 -18.28 12.31 -31.91
CA VAL A 337 -16.87 12.31 -31.48
C VAL A 337 -16.49 13.72 -31.07
N HIS A 338 -15.83 13.85 -29.92
CA HIS A 338 -15.23 15.11 -29.51
C HIS A 338 -13.73 15.04 -29.75
N GLY A 339 -13.23 15.98 -30.57
CA GLY A 339 -11.81 16.14 -30.87
C GLY A 339 -11.30 17.50 -30.37
N ALA A 340 -10.06 17.51 -29.90
CA ALA A 340 -9.30 18.70 -29.55
C ALA A 340 -7.88 18.58 -30.13
N LEU A 341 -7.50 19.50 -31.00
CA LEU A 341 -6.10 19.62 -31.43
C LEU A 341 -5.30 20.21 -30.26
N TRP A 342 -4.19 19.57 -29.91
CA TRP A 342 -3.35 20.01 -28.79
C TRP A 342 -1.95 20.37 -29.28
N VAL A 343 -1.69 21.67 -29.36
CA VAL A 343 -0.36 22.25 -29.59
C VAL A 343 0.28 22.50 -28.23
N ALA A 344 1.43 21.89 -27.99
CA ALA A 344 1.97 21.70 -26.64
C ALA A 344 2.97 22.79 -26.23
N ASP A 345 2.52 24.04 -26.04
CA ASP A 345 3.35 25.11 -25.48
C ASP A 345 2.58 26.09 -24.55
N ALA A 346 2.14 25.56 -23.40
CA ALA A 346 1.78 26.34 -22.22
C ALA A 346 1.88 25.46 -20.96
N GLY A 347 2.32 26.04 -19.83
CA GLY A 347 2.16 25.43 -18.51
C GLY A 347 0.76 25.70 -17.93
N PRO A 348 0.34 24.98 -16.87
CA PRO A 348 -0.92 25.27 -16.18
C PRO A 348 -0.81 26.60 -15.42
N THR A 349 -1.59 27.60 -15.82
CA THR A 349 -1.90 28.79 -15.01
C THR A 349 -3.09 28.51 -14.10
N ASP A 350 -3.06 29.00 -12.86
CA ASP A 350 -4.17 28.85 -11.91
C ASP A 350 -5.45 29.53 -12.40
N GLY A 351 -6.55 28.77 -12.43
CA GLY A 351 -7.88 29.23 -12.84
C GLY A 351 -8.66 29.89 -11.70
N ALA A 352 -8.09 30.90 -11.04
CA ALA A 352 -8.84 31.74 -10.12
C ALA A 352 -9.77 32.68 -10.92
N MET A 353 -11.04 32.82 -10.52
CA MET A 353 -11.93 33.80 -11.14
C MET A 353 -11.44 35.22 -10.84
N VAL A 354 -11.42 36.06 -11.87
CA VAL A 354 -11.33 37.52 -11.74
C VAL A 354 -12.52 38.10 -12.48
N GLU A 355 -13.36 38.87 -11.79
CA GLU A 355 -14.47 39.58 -12.41
C GLU A 355 -13.95 40.68 -13.35
N ALA A 356 -14.25 40.55 -14.65
CA ALA A 356 -14.01 41.59 -15.64
C ALA A 356 -15.34 42.26 -16.02
N VAL A 357 -15.74 43.28 -15.26
CA VAL A 357 -16.90 44.11 -15.62
C VAL A 357 -16.56 44.95 -16.85
N ALA A 358 -17.17 44.62 -17.99
CA ALA A 358 -17.03 45.37 -19.23
C ALA A 358 -18.41 45.84 -19.74
N ASN A 359 -18.62 47.16 -19.74
CA ASN A 359 -19.66 47.85 -20.50
C ASN A 359 -19.18 49.29 -20.80
N PRO A 360 -19.66 49.97 -21.86
CA PRO A 360 -18.72 50.63 -22.76
C PRO A 360 -18.91 52.14 -22.92
N ALA A 361 -17.93 52.73 -23.61
CA ALA A 361 -17.96 54.02 -24.33
C ALA A 361 -17.92 55.34 -23.53
N GLY A 362 -16.78 56.04 -23.67
CA GLY A 362 -16.74 57.48 -23.95
C GLY A 362 -16.65 58.46 -22.76
N GLY A 363 -15.59 59.28 -22.75
CA GLY A 363 -15.44 60.42 -21.84
C GLY A 363 -13.99 60.93 -21.77
N GLU A 364 -13.77 62.24 -21.82
CA GLU A 364 -12.42 62.86 -21.93
C GLU A 364 -11.93 63.52 -20.63
N SER A 365 -10.60 63.75 -20.56
CA SER A 365 -9.89 64.74 -19.71
C SER A 365 -9.72 64.44 -18.20
N GLY A 366 -8.74 65.08 -17.52
CA GLY A 366 -8.84 65.18 -16.04
C GLY A 366 -7.64 65.52 -15.12
N ALA A 367 -6.36 65.33 -15.50
CA ALA A 367 -5.14 65.85 -14.83
C ALA A 367 -4.82 65.61 -13.30
N SER A 368 -3.50 65.63 -12.98
CA SER A 368 -2.86 66.18 -11.76
C SER A 368 -2.76 65.41 -10.40
N ALA A 369 -1.66 64.64 -10.26
CA ALA A 369 -0.51 64.83 -9.34
C ALA A 369 -0.61 64.95 -7.77
N ALA A 370 0.52 64.57 -7.12
CA ALA A 370 0.95 64.73 -5.71
C ALA A 370 0.26 63.83 -4.64
N GLY A 371 0.89 63.47 -3.51
CA GLY A 371 2.24 63.78 -2.98
C GLY A 371 2.72 62.78 -1.90
N ALA A 372 3.86 63.04 -1.23
CA ALA A 372 4.55 62.10 -0.32
C ALA A 372 4.87 62.70 1.08
N SER A 373 5.74 62.03 1.85
CA SER A 373 6.36 62.45 3.15
C SER A 373 5.52 62.32 4.44
N GLU A 374 6.05 62.12 5.66
CA GLU A 374 7.32 61.51 6.16
C GLU A 374 7.34 61.43 7.72
N MET A 375 8.21 60.56 8.29
CA MET A 375 8.96 60.76 9.56
C MET A 375 8.25 60.70 10.97
N PRO A 376 8.98 60.49 12.11
CA PRO A 376 8.72 59.31 12.95
C PRO A 376 8.64 59.55 14.52
N PRO A 377 9.48 59.02 15.46
CA PRO A 377 8.96 58.57 16.77
C PRO A 377 9.59 59.25 18.03
N GLN A 378 9.15 58.85 19.23
CA GLN A 378 9.78 59.20 20.53
C GLN A 378 9.81 58.05 21.55
N VAL A 379 10.64 58.19 22.59
CA VAL A 379 11.06 57.17 23.57
C VAL A 379 11.31 57.82 24.94
N ALA A 380 10.84 57.22 26.06
CA ALA A 380 11.48 57.29 27.40
C ALA A 380 10.72 56.51 28.52
N GLN A 381 11.47 55.71 29.31
CA GLN A 381 11.47 55.58 30.81
C GLN A 381 10.15 55.28 31.58
N GLY A 382 10.13 54.58 32.74
CA GLY A 382 11.17 53.76 33.39
C GLY A 382 11.01 53.53 34.91
N THR A 383 10.58 52.31 35.34
CA THR A 383 10.66 51.75 36.73
C THR A 383 9.85 52.45 37.85
N PRO A 384 9.65 51.87 39.08
CA PRO A 384 10.23 50.67 39.70
C PRO A 384 9.23 49.56 40.11
N ALA A 385 9.72 48.52 40.79
CA ALA A 385 8.99 47.28 41.13
C ALA A 385 8.38 47.26 42.55
N VAL A 386 7.39 46.37 42.75
CA VAL A 386 6.76 46.03 44.05
C VAL A 386 6.76 44.50 44.22
N VAL A 387 6.78 44.01 45.47
CA VAL A 387 7.07 42.62 45.82
C VAL A 387 5.83 41.71 45.80
N SER A 388 6.00 40.58 45.09
CA SER A 388 5.33 39.28 45.16
C SER A 388 4.10 39.07 46.07
N GLN A 389 3.01 38.63 45.45
CA GLN A 389 2.11 37.60 45.99
C GLN A 389 1.99 36.46 44.96
N PRO A 390 1.85 35.19 45.38
CA PRO A 390 1.62 34.09 44.44
C PRO A 390 0.19 34.13 43.90
N ALA A 391 0.03 34.08 42.58
CA ALA A 391 -1.28 33.95 41.94
C ALA A 391 -1.86 32.54 42.15
N PRO A 392 -3.20 32.35 42.06
CA PRO A 392 -3.82 31.03 42.05
C PRO A 392 -3.30 30.17 40.89
N VAL A 393 -3.33 28.85 41.07
CA VAL A 393 -2.97 27.89 40.01
C VAL A 393 -3.97 28.02 38.86
N GLU A 394 -3.51 28.51 37.70
CA GLU A 394 -4.31 28.51 36.48
C GLU A 394 -4.62 27.07 36.05
N GLY A 395 -5.87 26.81 35.66
CA GLY A 395 -6.27 25.52 35.10
C GLY A 395 -5.59 25.26 33.75
N PRO A 396 -5.55 24.00 33.28
CA PRO A 396 -4.91 23.66 32.00
C PRO A 396 -5.54 24.48 30.85
N PRO A 397 -4.74 24.95 29.88
CA PRO A 397 -5.21 25.84 28.82
C PRO A 397 -6.30 25.17 28.00
N GLN A 398 -7.40 25.89 27.78
CA GLN A 398 -8.50 25.40 26.93
C GLN A 398 -8.00 25.19 25.49
N PRO A 399 -8.46 24.13 24.80
CA PRO A 399 -8.06 23.86 23.42
C PRO A 399 -8.48 24.99 22.49
N PRO A 400 -7.77 25.20 21.36
CA PRO A 400 -8.09 26.27 20.41
C PRO A 400 -9.52 26.11 19.87
N SER A 401 -10.27 27.20 19.88
CA SER A 401 -11.65 27.23 19.40
C SER A 401 -11.76 26.67 17.98
N PRO A 402 -12.69 25.75 17.70
CA PRO A 402 -12.87 25.21 16.35
C PRO A 402 -13.26 26.32 15.37
N PRO A 403 -12.97 26.15 14.06
CA PRO A 403 -13.44 27.08 13.04
C PRO A 403 -14.97 27.21 13.11
N LYS A 404 -15.47 28.44 12.91
CA LYS A 404 -16.91 28.72 12.89
C LYS A 404 -17.54 27.94 11.73
N ARG A 405 -18.30 26.91 12.05
CA ARG A 405 -19.11 26.17 11.08
C ARG A 405 -20.29 27.03 10.62
N HIS A 406 -20.80 26.73 9.44
CA HIS A 406 -22.02 27.33 8.91
C HIS A 406 -23.24 26.81 9.67
N ARG A 407 -24.23 27.67 9.84
CA ARG A 407 -25.57 27.23 10.23
C ARG A 407 -26.20 26.40 9.12
N LEU A 408 -27.09 25.49 9.49
CA LEU A 408 -27.92 24.77 8.54
C LEU A 408 -28.72 25.76 7.66
N PRO A 409 -28.78 25.57 6.32
CA PRO A 409 -29.64 26.35 5.45
C PRO A 409 -31.12 26.24 5.86
N ALA A 410 -31.93 27.25 5.53
CA ALA A 410 -33.38 27.22 5.79
C ALA A 410 -34.04 26.02 5.08
N LYS A 411 -35.06 25.39 5.69
CA LYS A 411 -35.68 24.17 5.15
C LYS A 411 -36.34 24.40 3.80
N GLU A 412 -36.87 25.60 3.61
CA GLU A 412 -37.47 26.10 2.39
C GLU A 412 -36.43 26.14 1.26
N LYS A 413 -35.21 26.57 1.58
CA LYS A 413 -34.07 26.60 0.64
C LYS A 413 -33.50 25.21 0.36
N GLN A 414 -33.45 24.34 1.38
CA GLN A 414 -33.13 22.91 1.20
C GLN A 414 -34.11 22.23 0.23
N GLN A 415 -35.40 22.57 0.28
CA GLN A 415 -36.42 22.05 -0.61
C GLN A 415 -36.31 22.62 -2.04
N GLU A 416 -36.06 23.93 -2.19
CA GLU A 416 -35.86 24.58 -3.49
C GLU A 416 -34.67 23.95 -4.25
N ILE A 417 -33.51 23.86 -3.60
CA ILE A 417 -32.30 23.24 -4.17
C ILE A 417 -32.52 21.74 -4.39
N GLY A 418 -33.19 21.06 -3.46
CA GLY A 418 -33.53 19.64 -3.59
C GLY A 418 -34.39 19.35 -4.82
N GLN A 419 -35.35 20.21 -5.15
CA GLN A 419 -36.14 20.10 -6.39
C GLN A 419 -35.27 20.29 -7.65
N GLN A 420 -34.36 21.26 -7.65
CA GLN A 420 -33.44 21.49 -8.78
C GLN A 420 -32.50 20.27 -9.01
N ILE A 421 -31.97 19.69 -7.94
CA ILE A 421 -31.14 18.47 -8.02
C ILE A 421 -32.00 17.28 -8.47
N ASP A 422 -33.23 17.13 -7.97
CA ASP A 422 -34.14 16.06 -8.36
C ASP A 422 -34.56 16.16 -9.85
N GLU A 423 -34.76 17.36 -10.38
CA GLU A 423 -35.06 17.59 -11.81
C GLU A 423 -33.87 17.24 -12.72
N VAL A 424 -32.64 17.60 -12.34
CA VAL A 424 -31.43 17.34 -13.13
C VAL A 424 -31.03 15.87 -13.07
N TYR A 425 -30.91 15.29 -11.88
CA TYR A 425 -30.30 13.98 -11.66
C TYR A 425 -31.30 12.83 -11.54
N LYS A 426 -32.57 13.14 -11.27
CA LYS A 426 -33.71 12.20 -11.22
C LYS A 426 -33.44 10.99 -10.31
N PRO A 427 -33.08 11.20 -9.02
CA PRO A 427 -32.73 10.11 -8.10
C PRO A 427 -33.86 9.09 -7.94
N ALA A 428 -35.12 9.53 -7.97
CA ALA A 428 -36.30 8.65 -7.95
C ALA A 428 -36.39 7.66 -9.13
N ALA A 429 -35.65 7.90 -10.24
CA ALA A 429 -35.56 6.96 -11.36
C ALA A 429 -34.58 5.80 -11.09
N LYS A 430 -33.62 5.95 -10.17
CA LYS A 430 -32.67 4.89 -9.79
C LYS A 430 -33.40 3.86 -8.92
N LYS A 431 -33.43 2.58 -9.34
CA LYS A 431 -34.23 1.55 -8.66
C LYS A 431 -33.38 0.53 -7.91
N THR A 432 -32.20 0.21 -8.42
CA THR A 432 -31.28 -0.76 -7.80
C THR A 432 -30.38 -0.10 -6.74
N PRO A 433 -29.91 -0.85 -5.73
CA PRO A 433 -28.90 -0.34 -4.78
C PRO A 433 -27.63 0.16 -5.47
N ALA A 434 -27.17 -0.50 -6.53
CA ALA A 434 -25.97 -0.11 -7.27
C ALA A 434 -26.10 1.24 -8.00
N GLU A 435 -27.25 1.50 -8.63
CA GLU A 435 -27.53 2.81 -9.25
C GLU A 435 -27.59 3.94 -8.21
N LYS A 436 -28.19 3.67 -7.04
CA LYS A 436 -28.28 4.62 -5.93
C LYS A 436 -26.91 4.86 -5.29
N LEU A 437 -26.09 3.82 -5.15
CA LEU A 437 -24.72 3.92 -4.66
C LEU A 437 -23.86 4.81 -5.55
N LYS A 438 -23.93 4.60 -6.87
CA LYS A 438 -23.22 5.45 -7.83
C LYS A 438 -23.67 6.90 -7.73
N LEU A 439 -24.98 7.15 -7.70
CA LEU A 439 -25.49 8.52 -7.58
C LEU A 439 -25.13 9.18 -6.23
N ALA A 440 -25.08 8.41 -5.14
CA ALA A 440 -24.60 8.89 -3.85
C ALA A 440 -23.11 9.28 -3.87
N GLN A 441 -22.27 8.51 -4.57
CA GLN A 441 -20.86 8.83 -4.79
C GLN A 441 -20.69 10.09 -5.66
N ASP A 442 -21.48 10.20 -6.74
CA ASP A 442 -21.52 11.39 -7.59
C ASP A 442 -21.94 12.63 -6.77
N PHE A 443 -22.99 12.55 -5.94
CA PHE A 443 -23.47 13.64 -5.09
C PHE A 443 -22.48 14.02 -3.98
N LEU A 444 -21.79 13.05 -3.36
CA LEU A 444 -20.72 13.34 -2.41
C LEU A 444 -19.61 14.17 -3.08
N LEU A 445 -19.26 13.81 -4.31
CA LEU A 445 -18.25 14.52 -5.10
C LEU A 445 -18.71 15.91 -5.55
N GLN A 446 -19.99 16.11 -5.89
CA GLN A 446 -20.51 17.45 -6.19
C GLN A 446 -20.56 18.34 -4.94
N GLY A 447 -21.00 17.81 -3.79
CA GLY A 447 -20.95 18.54 -2.52
C GLY A 447 -19.53 18.99 -2.14
N GLN A 448 -18.52 18.16 -2.42
CA GLN A 448 -17.10 18.51 -2.24
C GLN A 448 -16.56 19.52 -3.28
N LYS A 449 -17.26 19.76 -4.39
CA LYS A 449 -16.88 20.69 -5.47
C LYS A 449 -17.70 21.97 -5.52
N ALA A 450 -18.75 22.09 -4.71
CA ALA A 450 -19.60 23.27 -4.60
C ALA A 450 -18.91 24.40 -3.82
N ASP A 451 -17.70 24.77 -4.25
CA ASP A 451 -16.91 25.84 -3.66
C ASP A 451 -17.61 27.19 -3.91
N GLY A 452 -17.88 27.91 -2.82
CA GLY A 452 -18.66 29.16 -2.83
C GLY A 452 -20.16 28.97 -2.57
N ASN A 453 -20.78 27.84 -2.94
CA ASN A 453 -22.20 27.58 -2.69
C ASN A 453 -22.45 26.61 -1.51
N VAL A 454 -22.45 27.19 -0.31
CA VAL A 454 -22.67 26.47 0.96
C VAL A 454 -24.05 25.81 1.02
N GLU A 455 -25.08 26.40 0.41
CA GLU A 455 -26.45 25.86 0.48
C GLU A 455 -26.59 24.61 -0.42
N GLU A 456 -26.06 24.65 -1.65
CA GLU A 456 -25.99 23.48 -2.54
C GLU A 456 -25.12 22.36 -1.96
N ARG A 457 -23.96 22.72 -1.40
CA ARG A 457 -23.06 21.78 -0.71
C ARG A 457 -23.79 20.98 0.38
N PHE A 458 -24.61 21.62 1.18
CA PHE A 458 -25.41 20.94 2.21
C PHE A 458 -26.38 19.92 1.60
N VAL A 459 -27.17 20.33 0.60
CA VAL A 459 -28.23 19.48 0.02
C VAL A 459 -27.66 18.32 -0.78
N PHE A 460 -26.57 18.51 -1.54
CA PHE A 460 -25.86 17.41 -2.19
C PHE A 460 -25.36 16.37 -1.18
N LEU A 461 -24.73 16.79 -0.09
CA LEU A 461 -24.24 15.87 0.95
C LEU A 461 -25.40 15.17 1.70
N GLN A 462 -26.52 15.86 1.91
CA GLN A 462 -27.73 15.27 2.51
C GLN A 462 -28.36 14.22 1.59
N GLN A 463 -28.56 14.53 0.30
CA GLN A 463 -29.09 13.56 -0.66
C GLN A 463 -28.11 12.38 -0.89
N ALA A 464 -26.80 12.62 -0.86
CA ALA A 464 -25.78 11.56 -0.90
C ALA A 464 -25.93 10.61 0.30
N MET A 465 -26.11 11.16 1.51
CA MET A 465 -26.32 10.39 2.74
C MET A 465 -27.59 9.53 2.67
N ASP A 466 -28.73 10.07 2.22
CA ASP A 466 -29.97 9.28 2.12
C ASP A 466 -29.91 8.25 0.98
N LEU A 467 -29.33 8.57 -0.20
CA LEU A 467 -29.10 7.60 -1.28
C LEU A 467 -28.15 6.47 -0.87
N ALA A 468 -27.07 6.77 -0.14
CA ALA A 468 -26.16 5.76 0.41
C ALA A 468 -26.88 4.85 1.41
N CYS A 469 -27.79 5.41 2.22
CA CYS A 469 -28.64 4.65 3.12
C CYS A 469 -29.63 3.74 2.38
N GLU A 470 -30.15 4.17 1.23
CA GLU A 470 -30.98 3.35 0.35
C GLU A 470 -30.20 2.32 -0.47
N ALA A 471 -28.90 2.52 -0.66
CA ALA A 471 -27.96 1.56 -1.24
C ALA A 471 -27.36 0.57 -0.23
N HIS A 472 -27.68 0.74 1.06
CA HIS A 472 -27.18 -0.04 2.20
C HIS A 472 -25.67 0.10 2.47
N ASP A 473 -25.02 1.16 1.96
CA ASP A 473 -23.60 1.43 2.21
C ASP A 473 -23.41 2.33 3.44
N ALA A 474 -23.16 1.69 4.57
CA ALA A 474 -22.90 2.35 5.86
C ALA A 474 -21.62 3.20 5.87
N VAL A 475 -20.58 2.81 5.11
CA VAL A 475 -19.31 3.57 5.04
C VAL A 475 -19.54 4.88 4.30
N LEU A 476 -20.26 4.86 3.18
CA LEU A 476 -20.60 6.09 2.45
C LEU A 476 -21.55 7.00 3.25
N VAL A 477 -22.49 6.42 4.01
CA VAL A 477 -23.31 7.16 4.99
C VAL A 477 -22.46 7.89 6.03
N VAL A 478 -21.50 7.21 6.67
CA VAL A 478 -20.62 7.83 7.68
C VAL A 478 -19.70 8.87 7.05
N ALA A 479 -19.23 8.66 5.82
CA ALA A 479 -18.47 9.66 5.07
C ALA A 479 -19.30 10.93 4.82
N ALA A 480 -20.53 10.80 4.31
CA ALA A 480 -21.41 11.93 4.04
C ALA A 480 -21.76 12.74 5.32
N VAL A 481 -22.11 12.07 6.42
CA VAL A 481 -22.35 12.75 7.71
C VAL A 481 -21.09 13.44 8.24
N THR A 482 -19.91 12.85 8.01
CA THR A 482 -18.63 13.47 8.41
C THR A 482 -18.28 14.68 7.55
N SER A 483 -18.59 14.67 6.25
CA SER A 483 -18.48 15.85 5.38
C SER A 483 -19.43 16.97 5.82
N ILE A 484 -20.71 16.67 6.11
CA ILE A 484 -21.64 17.65 6.67
C ILE A 484 -21.10 18.21 8.00
N GLY A 485 -20.55 17.37 8.85
CA GLY A 485 -19.97 17.75 10.14
C GLY A 485 -18.71 18.61 10.08
N ALA A 486 -18.01 18.64 8.94
CA ALA A 486 -16.85 19.50 8.75
C ALA A 486 -17.28 20.97 8.61
N ASP A 487 -18.33 21.20 7.81
CA ASP A 487 -18.75 22.54 7.41
C ASP A 487 -19.92 23.09 8.23
N PHE A 488 -20.77 22.24 8.83
CA PHE A 488 -22.05 22.64 9.43
C PHE A 488 -22.19 22.36 10.94
N GLU A 489 -22.98 23.19 11.61
CA GLU A 489 -23.41 23.03 13.01
C GLU A 489 -24.40 21.86 13.17
N VAL A 490 -23.87 20.63 13.16
CA VAL A 490 -24.62 19.36 13.27
C VAL A 490 -24.00 18.44 14.31
N ASP A 491 -24.85 17.77 15.11
CA ASP A 491 -24.43 16.60 15.90
C ASP A 491 -24.18 15.41 14.95
N THR A 492 -22.91 15.22 14.62
CA THR A 492 -22.47 14.14 13.74
C THR A 492 -22.69 12.77 14.34
N LEU A 493 -22.65 12.61 15.66
CA LEU A 493 -22.71 11.30 16.29
C LEU A 493 -24.15 10.80 16.34
N ASP A 494 -25.08 11.65 16.77
CA ASP A 494 -26.52 11.39 16.69
C ASP A 494 -26.96 11.08 15.25
N ALA A 495 -26.49 11.87 14.27
CA ALA A 495 -26.75 11.62 12.86
C ALA A 495 -26.18 10.27 12.39
N LYS A 496 -24.94 9.92 12.75
CA LYS A 496 -24.34 8.60 12.46
C LYS A 496 -25.15 7.45 13.08
N VAL A 497 -25.50 7.55 14.38
CA VAL A 497 -26.32 6.55 15.09
C VAL A 497 -27.66 6.34 14.37
N LYS A 498 -28.38 7.43 14.05
CA LYS A 498 -29.68 7.39 13.37
C LYS A 498 -29.60 6.76 11.99
N MET A 499 -28.59 7.12 11.19
CA MET A 499 -28.45 6.60 9.82
C MET A 499 -27.95 5.15 9.80
N LEU A 500 -27.00 4.75 10.65
CA LEU A 500 -26.63 3.34 10.82
C LEU A 500 -27.82 2.48 11.29
N THR A 501 -28.71 3.05 12.12
CA THR A 501 -29.98 2.42 12.55
C THR A 501 -31.03 2.31 11.43
N LYS A 502 -30.91 3.07 10.33
CA LYS A 502 -31.68 2.84 9.10
C LYS A 502 -31.05 1.72 8.28
N VAL A 503 -29.73 1.77 8.03
CA VAL A 503 -29.01 0.78 7.20
C VAL A 503 -29.08 -0.63 7.78
N SER A 504 -28.91 -0.79 9.10
CA SER A 504 -28.92 -2.10 9.76
C SER A 504 -30.25 -2.87 9.66
N ARG A 505 -31.35 -2.18 9.31
CA ARG A 505 -32.66 -2.80 9.08
C ARG A 505 -32.82 -3.38 7.67
N ARG A 506 -31.87 -3.09 6.77
CA ARG A 506 -31.89 -3.50 5.35
C ARG A 506 -30.62 -4.25 4.90
N ALA A 507 -29.57 -4.26 5.73
CA ALA A 507 -28.35 -5.01 5.45
C ALA A 507 -28.55 -6.52 5.70
N ASP A 508 -28.82 -7.27 4.63
CA ASP A 508 -29.08 -8.71 4.63
C ASP A 508 -28.00 -9.56 3.94
N ASP A 509 -27.21 -8.96 3.02
CA ASP A 509 -26.12 -9.58 2.30
C ASP A 509 -24.72 -9.39 2.96
N GLU A 510 -23.70 -10.09 2.45
CA GLU A 510 -22.36 -10.08 3.04
C GLU A 510 -21.60 -8.74 2.84
N ALA A 511 -21.86 -8.01 1.77
CA ALA A 511 -21.23 -6.73 1.47
C ALA A 511 -21.87 -5.57 2.25
N SER A 512 -23.20 -5.50 2.36
CA SER A 512 -23.84 -4.50 3.23
C SER A 512 -23.51 -4.74 4.71
N ILE A 513 -23.45 -5.99 5.18
CA ILE A 513 -22.98 -6.28 6.54
C ILE A 513 -21.47 -5.97 6.70
N GLN A 514 -20.62 -6.21 5.69
CA GLN A 514 -19.20 -5.78 5.72
C GLN A 514 -19.07 -4.26 5.85
N SER A 515 -19.85 -3.50 5.08
CA SER A 515 -19.89 -2.03 5.18
C SER A 515 -20.38 -1.61 6.57
N LEU A 516 -21.45 -2.22 7.06
CA LEU A 516 -22.03 -1.95 8.38
C LEU A 516 -21.03 -2.21 9.52
N VAL A 517 -20.32 -3.34 9.53
CA VAL A 517 -19.28 -3.64 10.53
C VAL A 517 -18.15 -2.61 10.50
N THR A 518 -17.71 -2.23 9.30
CA THR A 518 -16.61 -1.27 9.11
C THR A 518 -17.00 0.12 9.63
N ALA A 519 -18.16 0.61 9.25
CA ALA A 519 -18.67 1.92 9.65
C ALA A 519 -19.07 1.96 11.14
N ALA A 520 -19.85 0.98 11.61
CA ALA A 520 -20.25 0.89 13.02
C ALA A 520 -19.04 0.77 13.95
N GLY A 521 -17.99 0.07 13.54
CA GLY A 521 -16.73 -0.01 14.28
C GLY A 521 -16.12 1.37 14.54
N GLN A 522 -16.02 2.22 13.50
CA GLN A 522 -15.52 3.59 13.62
C GLN A 522 -16.37 4.44 14.57
N VAL A 523 -17.70 4.37 14.43
CA VAL A 523 -18.62 5.21 15.23
C VAL A 523 -18.72 4.73 16.69
N ILE A 524 -18.51 3.44 16.98
CA ILE A 524 -18.33 2.94 18.36
C ILE A 524 -17.07 3.56 18.98
N ASP A 525 -15.93 3.53 18.27
CA ASP A 525 -14.68 4.07 18.79
C ASP A 525 -14.72 5.62 18.94
N GLU A 526 -15.45 6.33 18.05
CA GLU A 526 -15.80 7.76 18.17
C GLU A 526 -16.68 8.06 19.39
N ALA A 527 -17.74 7.28 19.61
CA ALA A 527 -18.65 7.43 20.75
C ALA A 527 -17.96 7.16 22.09
N LEU A 528 -17.08 6.15 22.16
CA LEU A 528 -16.26 5.86 23.35
C LEU A 528 -15.22 6.95 23.62
N ALA A 529 -14.66 7.58 22.58
CA ALA A 529 -13.77 8.74 22.75
C ALA A 529 -14.54 9.94 23.32
N ALA A 530 -15.77 10.18 22.87
CA ALA A 530 -16.63 11.31 23.24
C ALA A 530 -17.54 11.10 24.47
N ASP A 531 -17.37 10.01 25.23
CA ASP A 531 -18.17 9.66 26.43
C ASP A 531 -19.67 9.43 26.20
N GLN A 532 -20.03 9.22 24.94
CA GLN A 532 -21.38 8.92 24.48
C GLN A 532 -21.65 7.40 24.59
N LEU A 533 -21.54 6.88 25.82
CA LEU A 533 -21.56 5.43 26.09
C LEU A 533 -22.87 4.74 25.62
N GLU A 534 -24.01 5.41 25.72
CA GLU A 534 -25.29 4.89 25.20
C GLU A 534 -25.35 4.85 23.67
N ALA A 535 -24.68 5.78 22.97
CA ALA A 535 -24.55 5.73 21.52
C ALA A 535 -23.65 4.55 21.09
N ALA A 536 -22.55 4.33 21.80
CA ALA A 536 -21.67 3.18 21.58
C ALA A 536 -22.40 1.84 21.78
N ASP A 537 -23.20 1.71 22.84
CA ASP A 537 -23.96 0.49 23.16
C ASP A 537 -25.13 0.26 22.18
N THR A 538 -25.83 1.33 21.80
CA THR A 538 -26.86 1.30 20.74
C THR A 538 -26.30 0.74 19.43
N ILE A 539 -25.11 1.19 19.00
CA ILE A 539 -24.47 0.71 17.77
C ILE A 539 -23.90 -0.71 17.96
N ALA A 540 -23.30 -1.02 19.12
CA ALA A 540 -22.74 -2.34 19.39
C ALA A 540 -23.82 -3.45 19.44
N ASP A 541 -24.98 -3.18 20.05
CA ASP A 541 -26.10 -4.11 20.06
C ASP A 541 -26.80 -4.22 18.69
N LEU A 542 -26.97 -3.11 17.97
CA LEU A 542 -27.41 -3.09 16.57
C LEU A 542 -26.53 -4.00 15.71
N LEU A 543 -25.21 -3.90 15.84
CA LEU A 543 -24.25 -4.69 15.07
C LEU A 543 -24.27 -6.16 15.51
N SER A 544 -24.37 -6.40 16.82
CA SER A 544 -24.53 -7.73 17.41
C SER A 544 -25.80 -8.43 16.90
N ARG A 545 -26.89 -7.69 16.66
CA ARG A 545 -28.13 -8.19 16.03
C ARG A 545 -27.96 -8.45 14.53
N ALA A 546 -27.44 -7.49 13.77
CA ALA A 546 -27.23 -7.64 12.32
C ALA A 546 -26.36 -8.87 12.00
N CYS A 547 -25.29 -9.10 12.77
CA CYS A 547 -24.41 -10.25 12.56
C CYS A 547 -25.01 -11.62 12.95
N GLN A 548 -26.23 -11.70 13.50
CA GLN A 548 -26.93 -12.98 13.69
C GLN A 548 -27.47 -13.59 12.39
N ALA A 549 -27.55 -12.82 11.31
CA ALA A 549 -27.81 -13.34 9.97
C ALA A 549 -26.72 -14.35 9.52
N PRO A 550 -27.00 -15.23 8.53
CA PRO A 550 -25.99 -16.13 7.97
C PRO A 550 -24.79 -15.38 7.36
N ALA A 551 -25.04 -14.34 6.56
CA ALA A 551 -24.01 -13.46 5.98
C ALA A 551 -23.15 -12.76 7.05
N GLY A 552 -23.72 -12.51 8.23
CA GLY A 552 -23.01 -11.95 9.37
C GLY A 552 -22.07 -12.90 10.11
N ARG A 553 -22.09 -14.21 9.81
CA ARG A 553 -21.41 -15.25 10.61
C ARG A 553 -19.90 -14.98 10.81
N LYS A 554 -19.19 -14.52 9.77
CA LYS A 554 -17.74 -14.29 9.81
C LYS A 554 -17.31 -13.17 10.76
N PHE A 555 -18.20 -12.21 11.05
CA PHE A 555 -17.90 -11.03 11.87
C PHE A 555 -18.17 -11.23 13.38
N ARG A 556 -18.90 -12.28 13.77
CA ARG A 556 -19.44 -12.42 15.14
C ARG A 556 -18.38 -12.33 16.24
N LYS A 557 -17.14 -12.81 16.02
CA LYS A 557 -16.06 -12.69 17.01
C LYS A 557 -15.64 -11.23 17.23
N GLU A 558 -15.38 -10.48 16.15
CA GLU A 558 -14.99 -9.06 16.21
C GLU A 558 -16.10 -8.23 16.88
N VAL A 559 -17.35 -8.44 16.45
CA VAL A 559 -18.51 -7.71 16.98
C VAL A 559 -18.73 -8.01 18.47
N GLN A 560 -18.52 -9.26 18.91
CA GLN A 560 -18.57 -9.60 20.34
C GLN A 560 -17.42 -8.97 21.14
N GLN A 561 -16.22 -8.88 20.57
CA GLN A 561 -15.08 -8.18 21.19
C GLN A 561 -15.35 -6.66 21.31
N ARG A 562 -15.92 -6.03 20.28
CA ARG A 562 -16.36 -4.63 20.33
C ARG A 562 -17.46 -4.42 21.37
N ARG A 563 -18.45 -5.30 21.45
CA ARG A 563 -19.51 -5.25 22.46
C ARG A 563 -18.95 -5.35 23.89
N LEU A 564 -17.97 -6.24 24.13
CA LEU A 564 -17.33 -6.37 25.43
C LEU A 564 -16.54 -5.10 25.83
N LYS A 565 -15.86 -4.44 24.89
CA LYS A 565 -15.20 -3.13 25.10
C LYS A 565 -16.22 -2.08 25.57
N VAL A 566 -17.35 -1.98 24.89
CA VAL A 566 -18.42 -1.02 25.23
C VAL A 566 -19.07 -1.32 26.58
N GLN A 567 -19.38 -2.59 26.87
CA GLN A 567 -19.93 -2.99 28.17
C GLN A 567 -18.97 -2.69 29.32
N THR A 568 -17.66 -2.92 29.11
CA THR A 568 -16.60 -2.54 30.06
C THR A 568 -16.60 -1.02 30.30
N ALA A 569 -16.71 -0.22 29.24
CA ALA A 569 -16.77 1.23 29.35
C ALA A 569 -18.03 1.71 30.10
N LYS A 570 -19.22 1.12 29.87
CA LYS A 570 -20.44 1.44 30.65
C LYS A 570 -20.26 1.17 32.15
N THR A 571 -19.79 -0.02 32.53
CA THR A 571 -19.55 -0.36 33.94
C THR A 571 -18.51 0.55 34.60
N LEU A 572 -17.48 1.01 33.86
CA LEU A 572 -16.50 1.96 34.38
C LEU A 572 -17.03 3.40 34.43
N GLY A 573 -17.89 3.81 33.50
CA GLY A 573 -18.54 5.12 33.49
C GLY A 573 -19.55 5.29 34.64
N GLU A 574 -20.33 4.24 34.94
CA GLU A 574 -21.20 4.20 36.13
C GLU A 574 -20.39 4.33 37.43
N ARG A 575 -19.25 3.64 37.53
CA ARG A 575 -18.30 3.77 38.66
C ARG A 575 -17.66 5.16 38.72
N LEU A 576 -17.34 5.77 37.57
CA LEU A 576 -16.80 7.13 37.50
C LEU A 576 -17.81 8.16 38.02
N GLN A 577 -19.08 8.07 37.64
CA GLN A 577 -20.13 8.99 38.09
C GLN A 577 -20.31 8.92 39.61
N GLN A 578 -20.29 7.70 40.18
CA GLN A 578 -20.34 7.49 41.63
C GLN A 578 -19.09 8.05 42.33
N ALA A 579 -17.91 7.87 41.72
CA ALA A 579 -16.64 8.39 42.24
C ALA A 579 -16.58 9.92 42.22
N GLN A 580 -17.06 10.58 41.17
CA GLN A 580 -17.15 12.04 41.08
C GLN A 580 -18.01 12.60 42.24
N ALA A 581 -19.20 12.04 42.45
CA ALA A 581 -20.10 12.43 43.55
C ALA A 581 -19.58 12.07 44.97
N ALA A 582 -18.48 11.32 45.07
CA ALA A 582 -17.73 11.09 46.30
C ALA A 582 -16.57 12.10 46.45
N LEU A 583 -15.79 12.35 45.39
CA LEU A 583 -14.68 13.31 45.38
C LEU A 583 -15.13 14.76 45.59
N GLU A 584 -16.36 15.11 45.20
CA GLU A 584 -17.01 16.39 45.55
C GLU A 584 -17.14 16.62 47.07
N LYS A 585 -17.16 15.54 47.87
CA LYS A 585 -17.34 15.56 49.32
C LYS A 585 -16.04 15.26 50.07
N GLU A 586 -15.20 14.39 49.50
CA GLU A 586 -13.94 13.92 50.07
C GLU A 586 -12.89 13.79 48.94
N PRO A 587 -12.14 14.86 48.62
CA PRO A 587 -11.21 14.89 47.47
C PRO A 587 -10.02 13.90 47.50
N ASP A 588 -9.80 13.26 48.66
CA ASP A 588 -8.78 12.23 48.88
C ASP A 588 -9.39 10.81 49.07
N ASN A 589 -10.68 10.61 48.75
CA ASN A 589 -11.33 9.31 48.88
C ASN A 589 -10.67 8.25 47.97
N ALA A 590 -9.95 7.31 48.58
CA ALA A 590 -9.10 6.37 47.86
C ALA A 590 -9.87 5.38 46.96
N GLU A 591 -11.11 5.01 47.30
CA GLU A 591 -11.97 4.19 46.43
C GLU A 591 -12.40 4.95 45.18
N ALA A 592 -12.79 6.22 45.35
CA ALA A 592 -13.17 7.08 44.24
C ALA A 592 -11.98 7.39 43.32
N LEU A 593 -10.80 7.65 43.88
CA LEU A 593 -9.56 7.81 43.11
C LEU A 593 -9.18 6.52 42.36
N LEU A 594 -9.37 5.34 42.97
CA LEU A 594 -9.16 4.05 42.28
C LEU A 594 -10.12 3.88 41.09
N ALA A 595 -11.41 4.24 41.25
CA ALA A 595 -12.40 4.18 40.18
C ALA A 595 -12.10 5.15 39.03
N VAL A 596 -11.67 6.38 39.31
CA VAL A 596 -11.19 7.34 38.29
C VAL A 596 -9.96 6.77 37.57
N GLY A 597 -9.00 6.21 38.31
CA GLY A 597 -7.81 5.57 37.72
C GLY A 597 -8.14 4.41 36.79
N PHE A 598 -9.06 3.52 37.18
CA PHE A 598 -9.53 2.43 36.31
C PHE A 598 -10.32 2.92 35.09
N TRP A 599 -11.06 4.02 35.21
CA TRP A 599 -11.73 4.64 34.05
C TRP A 599 -10.72 5.12 33.00
N HIS A 600 -9.72 5.91 33.40
CA HIS A 600 -8.69 6.37 32.46
C HIS A 600 -7.89 5.19 31.88
N TRP A 601 -7.52 4.20 32.69
CA TRP A 601 -6.71 3.07 32.22
C TRP A 601 -7.47 2.06 31.36
N LEU A 602 -8.63 1.59 31.82
CA LEU A 602 -9.36 0.47 31.19
C LEU A 602 -10.49 0.93 30.26
N GLY A 603 -11.04 2.13 30.50
CA GLY A 603 -12.06 2.75 29.66
C GLY A 603 -11.48 3.57 28.50
N LYS A 604 -10.39 4.33 28.77
CA LYS A 604 -9.77 5.25 27.78
C LYS A 604 -8.40 4.80 27.23
N ASP A 605 -7.75 3.78 27.81
CA ASP A 605 -6.36 3.39 27.53
C ASP A 605 -5.32 4.51 27.80
N ASP A 606 -5.71 5.51 28.61
CA ASP A 606 -4.88 6.65 29.03
C ASP A 606 -4.21 6.34 30.37
N TRP A 607 -3.01 5.77 30.28
CA TRP A 607 -2.20 5.50 31.47
C TRP A 607 -1.65 6.76 32.14
N ASP A 608 -1.35 7.82 31.38
CA ASP A 608 -0.64 8.99 31.92
C ASP A 608 -1.53 9.79 32.86
N GLN A 609 -2.84 9.87 32.58
CA GLN A 609 -3.84 10.34 33.56
C GLN A 609 -4.09 9.29 34.65
N ALA A 610 -4.28 8.01 34.29
CA ALA A 610 -4.62 6.97 35.27
C ALA A 610 -3.58 6.82 36.39
N ALA A 611 -2.29 6.88 36.07
CA ALA A 611 -1.21 6.66 37.02
C ALA A 611 -1.27 7.61 38.24
N ALA A 612 -1.66 8.87 38.03
CA ALA A 612 -1.79 9.85 39.10
C ALA A 612 -2.94 9.55 40.08
N PHE A 613 -4.03 8.94 39.58
CA PHE A 613 -5.18 8.51 40.39
C PHE A 613 -4.94 7.15 41.05
N LEU A 614 -4.41 6.18 40.31
CA LEU A 614 -4.04 4.85 40.81
C LEU A 614 -2.98 4.96 41.92
N ALA A 615 -1.99 5.85 41.79
CA ALA A 615 -1.00 6.15 42.83
C ALA A 615 -1.58 6.76 44.13
N ARG A 616 -2.89 7.05 44.18
CA ARG A 616 -3.64 7.45 45.38
C ARG A 616 -4.86 6.54 45.67
N GLY A 617 -5.06 5.47 44.90
CA GLY A 617 -6.19 4.55 45.01
C GLY A 617 -6.18 3.68 46.26
N SER A 618 -7.27 2.94 46.54
CA SER A 618 -7.39 2.07 47.72
C SER A 618 -6.62 0.75 47.62
N ASP A 619 -6.52 0.14 46.43
CA ASP A 619 -5.70 -1.06 46.17
C ASP A 619 -4.23 -0.76 46.49
N ALA A 620 -3.72 -1.34 47.57
CA ALA A 620 -2.38 -1.06 48.07
C ALA A 620 -1.25 -1.58 47.16
N GLU A 621 -1.49 -2.66 46.41
CA GLU A 621 -0.49 -3.23 45.49
C GLU A 621 -0.40 -2.38 44.22
N LEU A 622 -1.56 -2.11 43.60
CA LEU A 622 -1.67 -1.29 42.40
C LEU A 622 -1.24 0.16 42.69
N ARG A 623 -1.60 0.73 43.85
CA ARG A 623 -1.12 2.05 44.30
C ARG A 623 0.39 2.10 44.37
N THR A 624 1.01 1.11 45.03
CA THR A 624 2.46 1.06 45.20
C THR A 624 3.16 0.96 43.83
N LEU A 625 2.63 0.14 42.92
CA LEU A 625 3.23 -0.06 41.61
C LEU A 625 3.02 1.12 40.64
N ALA A 626 1.84 1.73 40.63
CA ALA A 626 1.57 2.95 39.86
C ALA A 626 2.41 4.14 40.37
N ALA A 627 2.50 4.33 41.68
CA ALA A 627 3.38 5.33 42.29
C ALA A 627 4.86 5.07 41.97
N ARG A 628 5.30 3.81 41.96
CA ARG A 628 6.66 3.43 41.56
C ARG A 628 6.95 3.84 40.12
N GLU A 629 6.08 3.45 39.18
CA GLU A 629 6.24 3.75 37.76
C GLU A 629 6.25 5.27 37.46
N LEU A 630 5.34 6.01 38.08
CA LEU A 630 5.22 7.46 37.92
C LEU A 630 6.49 8.22 38.33
N ASN A 631 7.21 7.71 39.35
CA ASN A 631 8.38 8.35 39.93
C ASN A 631 9.73 7.85 39.39
N GLU A 632 9.92 6.53 39.18
CA GLU A 632 11.26 5.98 38.91
C GLU A 632 11.79 6.24 37.49
N ARG A 633 10.92 6.49 36.50
CA ARG A 633 11.27 6.70 35.07
C ARG A 633 12.44 5.80 34.57
N PRO A 634 12.33 4.46 34.72
CA PRO A 634 13.48 3.57 34.63
C PRO A 634 14.08 3.53 33.22
N SER A 635 15.38 3.81 33.14
CA SER A 635 16.14 3.86 31.88
C SER A 635 17.18 2.76 31.72
N GLN A 636 17.43 1.97 32.77
CA GLN A 636 18.31 0.80 32.71
C GLN A 636 17.50 -0.49 32.45
N PRO A 637 18.01 -1.44 31.64
CA PRO A 637 17.32 -2.69 31.31
C PRO A 637 16.87 -3.49 32.53
N GLU A 638 17.68 -3.51 33.60
CA GLU A 638 17.42 -4.23 34.84
C GLU A 638 16.28 -3.59 35.66
N GLN A 639 16.17 -2.25 35.63
CA GLN A 639 15.09 -1.53 36.30
C GLN A 639 13.76 -1.72 35.56
N GLN A 640 13.80 -1.63 34.23
CA GLN A 640 12.66 -1.92 33.36
C GLN A 640 12.22 -3.38 33.49
N LEU A 641 13.17 -4.32 33.63
CA LEU A 641 12.89 -5.72 33.94
C LEU A 641 12.16 -5.88 35.27
N GLN A 642 12.64 -5.24 36.35
CA GLN A 642 11.98 -5.29 37.66
C GLN A 642 10.56 -4.73 37.63
N LEU A 643 10.32 -3.67 36.85
CA LEU A 643 8.99 -3.07 36.71
C LEU A 643 8.05 -3.96 35.90
N GLY A 644 8.54 -4.58 34.81
CA GLY A 644 7.80 -5.59 34.05
C GLY A 644 7.49 -6.86 34.86
N ASP A 645 8.44 -7.31 35.68
CA ASP A 645 8.26 -8.42 36.62
C ASP A 645 7.17 -8.11 37.66
N ALA A 646 7.19 -6.92 38.25
CA ALA A 646 6.19 -6.50 39.23
C ALA A 646 4.77 -6.40 38.61
N TRP A 647 4.64 -5.84 37.41
CA TRP A 647 3.36 -5.82 36.68
C TRP A 647 2.85 -7.21 36.32
N TRP A 648 3.75 -8.12 35.95
CA TRP A 648 3.39 -9.51 35.68
C TRP A 648 2.88 -10.23 36.93
N THR A 649 3.57 -10.10 38.07
CA THR A 649 3.15 -10.73 39.32
C THR A 649 1.86 -10.14 39.87
N LEU A 650 1.61 -8.83 39.69
CA LEU A 650 0.31 -8.25 40.00
C LEU A 650 -0.80 -8.82 39.10
N ALA A 651 -0.53 -9.00 37.80
CA ALA A 651 -1.47 -9.63 36.88
C ALA A 651 -1.78 -11.09 37.24
N GLU A 652 -0.80 -11.85 37.74
CA GLU A 652 -1.01 -13.23 38.20
C GLU A 652 -2.06 -13.29 39.33
N ALA A 653 -2.14 -12.26 40.17
CA ALA A 653 -3.09 -12.09 41.28
C ALA A 653 -4.39 -11.31 40.94
N ARG A 654 -4.74 -11.17 39.65
CA ARG A 654 -6.00 -10.54 39.18
C ARG A 654 -6.68 -11.36 38.07
N GLU A 655 -7.91 -11.00 37.72
CA GLU A 655 -8.71 -11.67 36.68
C GLU A 655 -9.26 -10.69 35.64
N GLY A 656 -9.83 -11.22 34.55
CA GLY A 656 -10.51 -10.44 33.50
C GLY A 656 -9.69 -9.31 32.89
N ASN A 657 -10.36 -8.19 32.58
CA ASN A 657 -9.77 -7.06 31.88
C ASN A 657 -8.60 -6.39 32.65
N GLU A 658 -8.62 -6.44 33.99
CA GLU A 658 -7.54 -5.92 34.84
C GLU A 658 -6.26 -6.73 34.66
N LYS A 659 -6.34 -8.07 34.70
CA LYS A 659 -5.23 -8.98 34.39
C LYS A 659 -4.64 -8.68 33.01
N ASP A 660 -5.49 -8.58 31.99
CA ASP A 660 -5.03 -8.34 30.62
C ASP A 660 -4.36 -6.96 30.47
N ALA A 661 -4.84 -5.93 31.17
CA ALA A 661 -4.21 -4.60 31.17
C ALA A 661 -2.86 -4.59 31.89
N MET A 662 -2.74 -5.30 33.02
CA MET A 662 -1.48 -5.48 33.75
C MET A 662 -0.46 -6.28 32.90
N LEU A 663 -0.90 -7.31 32.17
CA LEU A 663 -0.06 -8.04 31.22
C LEU A 663 0.39 -7.16 30.05
N ARG A 664 -0.47 -6.26 29.52
CA ARG A 664 -0.07 -5.26 28.51
C ARG A 664 0.99 -4.28 29.07
N ARG A 665 0.84 -3.82 30.32
CA ARG A 665 1.82 -2.95 31.01
C ARG A 665 3.15 -3.66 31.26
N ALA A 666 3.13 -4.92 31.71
CA ALA A 666 4.31 -5.76 31.79
C ALA A 666 5.00 -5.92 30.42
N GLY A 667 4.23 -6.18 29.37
CA GLY A 667 4.70 -6.30 27.99
C GLY A 667 5.34 -5.02 27.44
N LEU A 668 4.93 -3.83 27.88
CA LEU A 668 5.59 -2.57 27.54
C LEU A 668 7.02 -2.53 28.11
N TRP A 669 7.18 -2.80 29.41
CA TRP A 669 8.48 -2.80 30.08
C TRP A 669 9.42 -3.93 29.64
N TYR A 670 8.87 -5.10 29.34
CA TYR A 670 9.60 -6.20 28.72
C TYR A 670 10.10 -5.87 27.31
N ARG A 671 9.29 -5.19 26.47
CA ARG A 671 9.72 -4.74 25.13
C ARG A 671 10.85 -3.71 25.17
N GLN A 672 10.94 -2.90 26.22
CA GLN A 672 12.05 -1.95 26.41
C GLN A 672 13.32 -2.64 26.94
N SER A 673 13.20 -3.45 28.00
CA SER A 673 14.34 -4.13 28.64
C SER A 673 15.03 -5.19 27.78
N VAL A 674 14.28 -5.96 26.97
CA VAL A 674 14.81 -7.13 26.22
C VAL A 674 15.96 -6.82 25.27
N ALA A 675 16.15 -5.56 24.87
CA ALA A 675 17.29 -5.14 24.05
C ALA A 675 18.63 -5.16 24.81
N GLY A 676 18.64 -4.76 26.08
CA GLY A 676 19.86 -4.69 26.91
C GLY A 676 20.12 -5.92 27.77
N LEU A 677 19.09 -6.72 28.08
CA LEU A 677 19.24 -7.94 28.87
C LEU A 677 20.05 -9.02 28.15
N THR A 678 20.72 -9.88 28.94
CA THR A 678 21.48 -11.04 28.43
C THR A 678 21.14 -12.32 29.20
N GLY A 679 21.70 -13.46 28.76
CA GLY A 679 21.58 -14.75 29.44
C GLY A 679 20.14 -15.21 29.72
N LEU A 680 19.95 -15.84 30.88
CA LEU A 680 18.66 -16.38 31.32
C LEU A 680 17.58 -15.30 31.51
N ALA A 681 17.97 -14.09 31.93
CA ALA A 681 17.02 -12.98 32.10
C ALA A 681 16.35 -12.61 30.77
N LYS A 682 17.13 -12.53 29.68
CA LYS A 682 16.59 -12.30 28.34
C LYS A 682 15.67 -13.44 27.88
N ALA A 683 16.08 -14.70 28.03
CA ALA A 683 15.26 -15.84 27.62
C ALA A 683 13.90 -15.88 28.35
N ARG A 684 13.87 -15.58 29.66
CA ARG A 684 12.64 -15.47 30.46
C ARG A 684 11.73 -14.35 29.96
N VAL A 685 12.31 -13.20 29.58
CA VAL A 685 11.55 -12.07 29.01
C VAL A 685 11.00 -12.38 27.63
N GLU A 686 11.79 -13.01 26.76
CA GLU A 686 11.35 -13.48 25.44
C GLU A 686 10.19 -14.50 25.56
N GLN A 687 10.24 -15.40 26.57
CA GLN A 687 9.15 -16.31 26.88
C GLN A 687 7.90 -15.57 27.41
N ARG A 688 8.04 -14.64 28.37
CA ARG A 688 6.91 -13.86 28.89
C ARG A 688 6.26 -12.99 27.82
N LEU A 689 7.05 -12.39 26.93
CA LEU A 689 6.55 -11.68 25.75
C LEU A 689 5.81 -12.62 24.79
N ALA A 690 6.31 -13.84 24.58
CA ALA A 690 5.58 -14.83 23.79
C ALA A 690 4.25 -15.24 24.46
N THR A 691 4.17 -15.34 25.80
CA THR A 691 2.90 -15.58 26.51
C THR A 691 1.94 -14.40 26.40
N ILE A 692 2.41 -13.15 26.54
CA ILE A 692 1.57 -11.95 26.35
C ILE A 692 1.05 -11.89 24.92
N SER A 693 1.93 -12.05 23.92
CA SER A 693 1.53 -12.09 22.51
C SER A 693 0.71 -13.34 22.14
N ALA A 694 0.70 -14.39 22.95
CA ALA A 694 -0.21 -15.53 22.82
C ALA A 694 -1.54 -15.36 23.58
N ALA A 695 -1.66 -14.41 24.51
CA ALA A 695 -2.92 -13.99 25.14
C ALA A 695 -3.61 -12.91 24.29
N GLU A 696 -2.88 -11.85 23.93
CA GLU A 696 -3.20 -10.93 22.84
C GLU A 696 -3.52 -11.75 21.56
N GLY A 697 -2.75 -12.81 21.31
CA GLY A 697 -2.94 -13.78 20.23
C GLY A 697 -4.11 -14.75 20.40
N ALA A 698 -4.52 -15.17 21.60
CA ALA A 698 -5.77 -15.93 21.76
C ALA A 698 -7.00 -15.07 21.37
N SER A 699 -6.91 -13.77 21.68
CA SER A 699 -7.89 -12.77 21.24
C SER A 699 -7.81 -12.49 19.73
N SER A 700 -6.60 -12.29 19.17
CA SER A 700 -6.37 -11.82 17.79
C SER A 700 -6.08 -12.90 16.75
N ALA A 701 -5.74 -14.12 17.14
CA ALA A 701 -5.06 -15.11 16.30
C ALA A 701 -5.47 -16.56 16.62
N ALA A 702 -6.62 -16.96 16.05
CA ALA A 702 -6.70 -18.29 15.45
C ALA A 702 -5.91 -18.29 14.11
N ALA A 703 -4.67 -17.81 14.14
CA ALA A 703 -3.88 -17.38 12.98
C ALA A 703 -2.36 -17.44 13.27
N ALA A 704 -1.86 -18.66 13.40
CA ALA A 704 -0.46 -19.11 13.24
C ALA A 704 0.71 -18.33 13.91
N GLU A 705 1.49 -19.07 14.68
CA GLU A 705 2.90 -18.78 15.02
C GLU A 705 3.74 -20.06 14.71
N PRO A 706 5.07 -20.00 14.46
CA PRO A 706 6.03 -19.74 15.55
C PRO A 706 7.29 -18.92 15.19
N LYS A 707 8.02 -18.47 16.23
CA LYS A 707 9.24 -17.62 16.15
C LYS A 707 10.56 -18.42 16.18
N ALA A 708 11.61 -17.96 15.48
CA ALA A 708 13.00 -18.44 15.73
C ALA A 708 14.21 -17.55 15.32
N ALA A 709 14.10 -16.24 15.03
CA ALA A 709 15.32 -15.42 14.73
C ALA A 709 15.23 -13.91 15.05
N VAL A 710 15.71 -13.48 16.22
CA VAL A 710 15.88 -12.04 16.56
C VAL A 710 17.22 -11.79 17.28
N LYS A 711 18.35 -11.86 16.54
CA LYS A 711 19.69 -11.49 17.08
C LYS A 711 20.58 -10.64 16.14
N ALA A 712 20.07 -10.17 15.00
CA ALA A 712 20.81 -9.31 14.07
C ALA A 712 20.39 -7.83 14.07
N ALA A 713 19.17 -7.49 14.52
CA ALA A 713 18.58 -6.16 14.36
C ALA A 713 18.94 -5.11 15.45
N ALA A 714 19.77 -5.47 16.42
CA ALA A 714 19.97 -4.71 17.65
C ALA A 714 21.05 -3.60 17.54
N LYS A 715 20.91 -2.65 16.59
CA LYS A 715 21.83 -1.49 16.52
C LYS A 715 21.25 -0.17 15.97
N VAL A 716 19.96 0.11 16.20
CA VAL A 716 19.39 1.45 15.95
C VAL A 716 18.54 1.88 17.15
N THR A 717 19.06 2.82 17.95
CA THR A 717 18.31 3.49 19.02
C THR A 717 18.62 4.99 19.03
N SER A 718 17.57 5.80 19.08
CA SER A 718 17.60 7.25 19.32
C SER A 718 16.65 7.58 20.48
N LYS A 719 16.81 8.75 21.09
CA LYS A 719 16.34 9.03 22.45
C LYS A 719 15.72 10.43 22.52
N ALA A 720 14.44 10.50 22.86
CA ALA A 720 13.66 11.74 22.84
C ALA A 720 14.20 12.84 23.80
N PRO A 721 14.33 14.10 23.33
CA PRO A 721 14.57 15.28 24.17
C PRO A 721 13.26 15.92 24.71
N PRO A 722 13.32 16.90 25.65
CA PRO A 722 12.18 17.28 26.48
C PRO A 722 11.36 18.51 26.00
N LYS A 723 10.17 18.69 26.61
CA LYS A 723 9.26 19.83 26.39
C LYS A 723 9.83 21.18 26.86
N LYS A 724 9.55 22.24 26.10
CA LYS A 724 9.27 23.62 26.56
C LYS A 724 8.18 24.22 25.69
N GLU A 725 7.47 25.21 26.21
CA GLU A 725 6.31 25.85 25.57
C GLU A 725 6.68 27.22 24.99
N ALA A 726 6.04 27.60 23.86
CA ALA A 726 5.35 28.88 23.68
C ALA A 726 4.79 28.99 22.24
N ALA A 727 3.63 29.65 22.11
CA ALA A 727 3.05 30.17 20.86
C ALA A 727 2.60 29.14 19.77
N GLY A 728 2.28 29.66 18.58
CA GLY A 728 1.50 28.97 17.53
C GLY A 728 2.35 28.53 16.32
N PRO A 729 2.18 27.27 15.85
CA PRO A 729 3.22 26.53 15.12
C PRO A 729 3.67 27.12 13.78
N ALA A 730 2.79 27.78 13.03
CA ALA A 730 3.19 28.47 11.79
C ALA A 730 3.90 29.81 12.07
N GLY A 731 3.37 30.59 13.02
CA GLY A 731 3.89 31.92 13.36
C GLY A 731 5.26 31.88 14.05
N ASP A 732 5.64 30.76 14.68
CA ASP A 732 6.91 30.65 15.40
C ASP A 732 8.06 30.26 14.49
N LEU A 733 7.83 29.38 13.51
CA LEU A 733 8.82 29.13 12.46
C LEU A 733 9.00 30.38 11.59
N GLN A 734 7.96 31.17 11.37
CA GLN A 734 8.09 32.45 10.65
C GLN A 734 8.90 33.48 11.45
N ARG A 735 8.81 33.47 12.80
CA ARG A 735 9.53 34.40 13.71
C ARG A 735 10.91 33.92 14.20
N SER A 736 11.27 32.64 14.04
CA SER A 736 12.57 32.11 14.47
C SER A 736 13.74 32.61 13.60
N ALA A 737 14.98 32.42 14.07
CA ALA A 737 16.16 32.68 13.23
C ALA A 737 16.25 31.66 12.07
N GLY A 738 16.83 32.09 10.94
CA GLY A 738 17.06 31.26 9.75
C GLY A 738 16.56 31.88 8.45
N THR A 739 17.16 31.47 7.34
CA THR A 739 16.88 32.05 6.01
C THR A 739 15.67 31.35 5.36
N ALA A 740 14.65 32.10 4.95
CA ALA A 740 13.50 31.54 4.26
C ALA A 740 13.86 31.08 2.84
N ILE A 741 13.43 29.89 2.45
CA ILE A 741 13.49 29.41 1.05
C ILE A 741 12.28 30.03 0.31
N PRO A 742 12.45 30.65 -0.87
CA PRO A 742 11.35 31.28 -1.60
C PRO A 742 10.37 30.24 -2.15
N ASP A 743 9.13 30.65 -2.39
CA ASP A 743 8.07 29.78 -2.92
C ASP A 743 8.30 29.36 -4.39
N ARG A 744 9.23 30.02 -5.10
CA ARG A 744 9.58 29.69 -6.49
C ARG A 744 11.06 29.93 -6.77
N ILE A 745 11.72 28.95 -7.41
CA ILE A 745 13.16 28.97 -7.74
C ILE A 745 13.31 28.70 -9.24
N GLU A 746 13.67 29.73 -10.01
CA GLU A 746 13.78 29.67 -11.48
C GLU A 746 15.24 29.68 -11.99
N ALA A 747 16.19 29.94 -11.09
CA ALA A 747 17.63 29.94 -11.35
C ALA A 747 18.34 28.92 -10.43
N GLU A 748 19.67 28.86 -10.47
CA GLU A 748 20.45 28.05 -9.53
C GLU A 748 20.54 28.74 -8.15
N MET A 749 19.85 28.17 -7.15
CA MET A 749 19.95 28.57 -5.75
C MET A 749 20.80 27.55 -4.98
N ARG A 750 21.80 28.05 -4.26
CA ARG A 750 22.68 27.25 -3.39
C ARG A 750 22.38 27.54 -1.93
N LEU A 751 22.20 26.49 -1.13
CA LEU A 751 21.92 26.53 0.29
C LEU A 751 23.08 25.89 1.04
N ASP A 752 24.01 26.73 1.52
CA ASP A 752 25.23 26.32 2.20
C ASP A 752 25.01 26.04 3.70
N LYS A 753 25.96 25.35 4.33
CA LYS A 753 25.88 24.98 5.73
C LYS A 753 26.00 26.16 6.69
N ALA A 754 26.67 27.24 6.30
CA ALA A 754 27.01 28.36 7.18
C ALA A 754 25.85 29.34 7.38
N HIS A 755 24.99 29.53 6.37
CA HIS A 755 23.80 30.39 6.45
C HIS A 755 22.50 29.65 6.84
N GLY A 756 22.61 28.38 7.23
CA GLY A 756 21.53 27.60 7.82
C GLY A 756 21.28 27.91 9.31
N PRO A 757 20.16 27.44 9.89
CA PRO A 757 19.13 26.62 9.27
C PRO A 757 18.26 27.43 8.30
N TYR A 758 17.86 26.80 7.20
CA TYR A 758 16.87 27.34 6.29
C TYR A 758 15.46 27.00 6.74
N LYS A 759 14.47 27.75 6.24
CA LYS A 759 13.06 27.58 6.61
C LYS A 759 12.18 27.46 5.37
N LEU A 760 11.49 26.33 5.26
CA LEU A 760 10.49 26.07 4.22
C LEU A 760 9.11 26.42 4.80
N LEU A 761 8.59 27.60 4.48
CA LEU A 761 7.37 28.13 5.10
C LEU A 761 6.07 27.68 4.42
N GLY A 762 6.12 27.30 3.14
CA GLY A 762 4.96 26.98 2.32
C GLY A 762 5.27 25.98 1.21
N VAL A 763 4.99 26.36 -0.04
CA VAL A 763 5.24 25.53 -1.22
C VAL A 763 6.41 26.12 -2.00
N THR A 764 7.59 25.55 -1.88
CA THR A 764 8.71 25.91 -2.76
C THR A 764 8.65 25.05 -4.02
N THR A 765 8.41 25.68 -5.17
CA THR A 765 8.54 25.04 -6.49
C THR A 765 9.90 25.38 -7.10
N VAL A 766 10.76 24.38 -7.23
CA VAL A 766 11.93 24.45 -8.13
C VAL A 766 11.39 24.35 -9.55
N ALA A 767 11.30 25.47 -10.26
CA ALA A 767 10.71 25.54 -11.58
C ALA A 767 11.64 24.94 -12.65
N ARG A 768 11.09 24.67 -13.84
CA ARG A 768 11.84 24.13 -14.99
C ARG A 768 13.03 25.03 -15.34
N GLY A 769 14.25 24.48 -15.25
CA GLY A 769 15.50 25.20 -15.49
C GLY A 769 16.13 25.81 -14.24
N GLY A 770 15.34 26.02 -13.18
CA GLY A 770 15.85 26.30 -11.84
C GLY A 770 16.53 25.09 -11.23
N LYS A 771 17.40 25.33 -10.24
CA LYS A 771 18.06 24.28 -9.47
C LYS A 771 18.12 24.63 -8.01
N LEU A 772 17.87 23.64 -7.16
CA LEU A 772 18.04 23.75 -5.72
C LEU A 772 19.17 22.82 -5.28
N LEU A 773 20.29 23.42 -4.87
CA LEU A 773 21.51 22.74 -4.51
C LEU A 773 21.79 22.92 -3.02
N PHE A 774 21.90 21.82 -2.27
CA PHE A 774 22.18 21.83 -0.84
C PHE A 774 23.63 21.43 -0.55
N GLU A 775 24.37 22.20 0.25
CA GLU A 775 25.62 21.71 0.81
C GLU A 775 25.35 20.59 1.82
N ARG A 776 26.15 19.52 1.78
CA ARG A 776 26.06 18.42 2.74
C ARG A 776 26.36 18.93 4.15
N GLY A 777 25.40 18.72 5.05
CA GLY A 777 25.37 19.31 6.40
C GLY A 777 24.46 20.53 6.55
N ALA A 778 23.91 21.09 5.47
CA ALA A 778 22.86 22.11 5.55
C ALA A 778 21.56 21.52 6.14
N ALA A 779 20.83 22.34 6.91
CA ALA A 779 19.60 21.95 7.60
C ALA A 779 18.41 22.81 7.18
N VAL A 780 17.24 22.19 7.04
CA VAL A 780 15.97 22.86 6.72
C VAL A 780 14.90 22.47 7.73
N LEU A 781 14.24 23.49 8.28
CA LEU A 781 13.05 23.35 9.11
C LEU A 781 11.80 23.65 8.27
N CYS A 782 10.92 22.68 8.14
CA CYS A 782 9.72 22.74 7.30
C CYS A 782 8.47 23.02 8.13
N ALA A 783 7.67 24.01 7.74
CA ALA A 783 6.40 24.29 8.38
C ALA A 783 5.40 23.12 8.21
N PRO A 784 4.41 22.98 9.11
CA PRO A 784 3.32 22.01 8.92
C PRO A 784 2.66 22.20 7.54
N GLY A 785 2.48 21.11 6.80
CA GLY A 785 1.94 21.13 5.43
C GLY A 785 2.86 21.64 4.31
N ALA A 786 4.03 22.21 4.62
CA ALA A 786 4.97 22.73 3.62
C ALA A 786 5.55 21.63 2.72
N LYS A 787 5.91 21.93 1.46
CA LYS A 787 6.48 20.94 0.51
C LYS A 787 7.50 21.56 -0.44
N ILE A 788 8.42 20.73 -0.93
CA ILE A 788 9.32 21.08 -2.04
C ILE A 788 8.79 20.37 -3.29
N VAL A 789 8.33 21.13 -4.29
CA VAL A 789 7.93 20.61 -5.61
C VAL A 789 9.10 20.77 -6.57
N VAL A 790 9.47 19.71 -7.30
CA VAL A 790 10.69 19.70 -8.13
C VAL A 790 10.34 19.50 -9.61
N GLU A 791 10.26 20.61 -10.35
CA GLU A 791 10.19 20.64 -11.82
C GLU A 791 11.54 21.00 -12.49
N GLY A 792 12.55 21.31 -11.68
CA GLY A 792 13.93 21.58 -12.08
C GLY A 792 14.90 20.53 -11.53
N ASP A 793 16.14 20.92 -11.23
CA ASP A 793 17.13 20.01 -10.65
C ASP A 793 17.16 20.14 -9.10
N LEU A 794 17.20 19.01 -8.38
CA LEU A 794 17.41 18.95 -6.93
C LEU A 794 18.59 18.01 -6.64
N ALA A 795 19.60 18.48 -5.91
CA ALA A 795 20.80 17.70 -5.58
C ALA A 795 21.50 18.20 -4.30
N SER A 796 22.45 17.40 -3.79
CA SER A 796 23.42 17.84 -2.77
C SER A 796 24.83 18.03 -3.37
N TYR A 797 25.67 18.83 -2.72
CA TYR A 797 27.07 19.06 -3.10
C TYR A 797 27.99 19.14 -1.88
N GLY A 798 29.30 19.07 -2.14
CA GLY A 798 30.35 19.08 -1.11
C GLY A 798 30.85 17.68 -0.77
N ASP A 799 32.12 17.59 -0.38
CA ASP A 799 32.83 16.32 -0.16
C ASP A 799 32.70 15.77 1.27
N THR A 800 31.84 16.37 2.10
CA THR A 800 31.58 15.89 3.47
C THR A 800 30.71 14.64 3.47
N ASP A 801 30.86 13.84 4.52
CA ASP A 801 30.04 12.65 4.80
C ASP A 801 28.69 13.00 5.47
N GLU A 802 28.41 14.30 5.68
CA GLU A 802 27.22 14.79 6.36
C GLU A 802 25.96 14.73 5.49
N PHE A 803 24.79 14.73 6.15
CA PHE A 803 23.50 14.71 5.49
C PHE A 803 22.92 16.12 5.30
N VAL A 804 22.19 16.33 4.21
CA VAL A 804 21.23 17.42 4.08
C VAL A 804 20.01 17.07 4.94
N ALA A 805 19.81 17.81 6.04
CA ALA A 805 18.82 17.45 7.06
C ALA A 805 17.50 18.19 6.84
N LEU A 806 16.50 17.51 6.27
CA LEU A 806 15.13 18.03 6.15
C LEU A 806 14.29 17.53 7.33
N ARG A 807 13.64 18.45 8.06
CA ARG A 807 12.92 18.17 9.32
C ARG A 807 11.60 18.93 9.38
N ALA A 808 10.58 18.34 10.00
CA ALA A 808 9.47 19.13 10.52
C ALA A 808 9.99 20.16 11.53
N GLY A 809 9.71 21.45 11.31
CA GLY A 809 10.07 22.54 12.21
C GLY A 809 9.23 22.60 13.49
N VAL A 810 8.19 21.77 13.59
CA VAL A 810 7.28 21.63 14.73
C VAL A 810 7.10 20.15 15.04
N ALA A 811 7.35 19.74 16.28
CA ALA A 811 7.21 18.35 16.69
C ALA A 811 5.74 17.90 16.59
N GLY A 812 5.50 16.74 15.96
CA GLY A 812 4.16 16.15 15.79
C GLY A 812 3.29 16.77 14.69
N ALA A 813 3.70 17.88 14.07
CA ALA A 813 2.95 18.56 13.00
C ALA A 813 3.68 18.39 11.65
N PRO A 814 3.29 17.40 10.81
CA PRO A 814 4.09 17.00 9.67
C PRO A 814 4.07 17.97 8.50
N TRP A 815 5.19 18.05 7.79
CA TRP A 815 5.28 18.67 6.46
C TRP A 815 4.93 17.66 5.36
N ASN A 816 4.77 18.10 4.12
CA ASN A 816 4.30 17.27 2.99
C ASN A 816 5.42 16.68 2.11
N GLY A 817 6.69 16.89 2.46
CA GLY A 817 7.83 16.20 1.87
C GLY A 817 8.40 16.78 0.58
N ILE A 818 9.26 16.00 -0.08
CA ILE A 818 9.73 16.25 -1.44
C ILE A 818 8.71 15.64 -2.42
N VAL A 819 8.26 16.41 -3.41
CA VAL A 819 7.31 15.98 -4.43
C VAL A 819 7.92 16.21 -5.80
N VAL A 820 8.13 15.13 -6.55
CA VAL A 820 8.57 15.17 -7.96
C VAL A 820 7.36 14.86 -8.84
N PRO A 821 6.72 15.84 -9.51
CA PRO A 821 5.74 15.55 -10.56
C PRO A 821 6.38 14.77 -11.72
N ASN A 822 5.57 14.08 -12.53
CA ASN A 822 6.06 13.24 -13.63
C ASN A 822 7.08 13.97 -14.54
N TYR A 823 8.24 13.34 -14.74
CA TYR A 823 9.47 14.02 -15.08
C TYR A 823 10.23 13.38 -16.26
N HIS A 824 11.07 14.20 -16.91
CA HIS A 824 11.77 13.83 -18.15
C HIS A 824 13.29 14.11 -18.08
N ARG A 825 13.85 14.28 -16.88
CA ARG A 825 15.28 14.43 -16.62
C ARG A 825 15.69 13.57 -15.43
N ARG A 826 17.01 13.40 -15.26
CA ARG A 826 17.60 12.60 -14.19
C ARG A 826 17.66 13.38 -12.88
N ILE A 827 16.95 12.92 -11.86
CA ILE A 827 17.05 13.45 -10.49
C ILE A 827 18.00 12.58 -9.66
N VAL A 828 18.85 13.22 -8.85
CA VAL A 828 19.83 12.55 -7.98
C VAL A 828 19.66 13.05 -6.54
N LEU A 829 18.96 12.26 -5.74
CA LEU A 829 18.89 12.47 -4.29
C LEU A 829 20.06 11.71 -3.64
N GLU A 830 21.10 12.43 -3.23
CA GLU A 830 22.24 11.86 -2.52
C GLU A 830 22.46 12.53 -1.16
N ARG A 831 22.67 11.73 -0.10
CA ARG A 831 22.90 12.20 1.28
C ARG A 831 21.78 13.10 1.85
N PHE A 832 20.52 12.87 1.50
CA PHE A 832 19.39 13.49 2.20
C PHE A 832 18.95 12.65 3.40
N ASP A 833 18.70 13.29 4.54
CA ASP A 833 18.03 12.70 5.71
C ASP A 833 16.70 13.45 5.90
N VAL A 834 15.59 12.74 5.68
CA VAL A 834 14.24 13.31 5.53
C VAL A 834 13.30 12.73 6.58
N ARG A 835 12.82 13.58 7.50
CA ARG A 835 12.01 13.16 8.65
C ARG A 835 10.83 14.08 8.96
N GLY A 836 9.81 13.52 9.62
CA GLY A 836 8.62 14.24 10.06
C GLY A 836 7.65 14.63 8.94
N ALA A 837 7.70 13.98 7.79
CA ALA A 837 6.84 14.27 6.65
C ALA A 837 5.63 13.31 6.55
N ASN A 838 4.55 13.74 5.89
CA ASN A 838 3.41 12.89 5.52
C ASN A 838 3.81 11.83 4.47
N CYS A 839 4.72 12.18 3.57
CA CYS A 839 5.49 11.26 2.76
C CYS A 839 6.91 11.82 2.69
N GLY A 840 7.95 11.02 2.92
CA GLY A 840 9.34 11.52 2.88
C GLY A 840 9.70 12.03 1.48
N ALA A 841 9.41 11.21 0.46
CA ALA A 841 9.37 11.67 -0.93
C ALA A 841 8.23 10.98 -1.71
N ASP A 842 7.47 11.76 -2.48
CA ASP A 842 6.48 11.28 -3.46
C ASP A 842 7.08 11.52 -4.86
N LEU A 843 7.61 10.46 -5.46
CA LEU A 843 8.50 10.52 -6.63
C LEU A 843 7.78 10.01 -7.88
N GLY A 844 7.49 10.91 -8.81
CA GLY A 844 6.88 10.61 -10.10
C GLY A 844 7.80 9.87 -11.08
N ARG A 845 7.25 9.61 -12.26
CA ARG A 845 7.95 8.95 -13.39
C ARG A 845 9.19 9.72 -13.82
N GLY A 846 10.21 9.03 -14.31
CA GLY A 846 11.45 9.64 -14.80
C GLY A 846 12.69 8.77 -14.55
N ASP A 847 13.88 9.30 -14.82
CA ASP A 847 15.17 8.70 -14.44
C ASP A 847 15.56 9.20 -13.04
N LEU A 848 15.84 8.27 -12.11
CA LEU A 848 15.96 8.57 -10.69
C LEU A 848 17.07 7.74 -10.06
N LEU A 849 17.98 8.41 -9.35
CA LEU A 849 18.91 7.80 -8.42
C LEU A 849 18.68 8.36 -7.02
N VAL A 850 18.28 7.50 -6.08
CA VAL A 850 18.28 7.81 -4.65
C VAL A 850 19.40 7.00 -4.00
N LYS A 851 20.41 7.68 -3.44
CA LYS A 851 21.67 7.07 -2.97
C LYS A 851 22.06 7.59 -1.60
N ASP A 852 22.51 6.71 -0.71
CA ASP A 852 22.99 7.05 0.64
C ASP A 852 22.00 7.96 1.42
N CYS A 853 20.69 7.75 1.28
CA CYS A 853 19.65 8.60 1.90
C CYS A 853 18.93 7.90 3.07
N ILE A 854 18.40 8.71 3.99
CA ILE A 854 17.60 8.29 5.14
C ILE A 854 16.18 8.84 5.00
N PHE A 855 15.18 7.96 5.04
CA PHE A 855 13.75 8.31 5.04
C PHE A 855 13.10 7.66 6.26
N ALA A 856 13.10 8.39 7.38
CA ALA A 856 12.75 7.85 8.69
C ALA A 856 11.83 8.77 9.50
N GLN A 857 11.03 8.21 10.41
CA GLN A 857 10.09 8.97 11.24
C GLN A 857 9.09 9.81 10.40
N ASN A 858 8.72 9.32 9.21
CA ASN A 858 7.66 9.89 8.36
C ASN A 858 6.37 9.06 8.49
N ARG A 859 5.25 9.55 7.94
CA ARG A 859 4.01 8.74 7.86
C ARG A 859 4.13 7.65 6.79
N VAL A 860 4.61 7.99 5.60
CA VAL A 860 5.08 7.04 4.57
C VAL A 860 6.52 7.38 4.24
N GLY A 861 7.39 6.37 4.08
CA GLY A 861 8.81 6.59 3.79
C GLY A 861 9.03 7.21 2.41
N ILE A 862 8.78 6.44 1.35
CA ILE A 862 8.86 6.86 -0.05
C ILE A 862 7.65 6.29 -0.81
N LYS A 863 7.04 7.10 -1.68
CA LYS A 863 6.24 6.62 -2.81
C LYS A 863 7.01 6.85 -4.10
N LEU A 864 6.90 5.91 -5.03
CA LEU A 864 7.68 5.93 -6.26
C LEU A 864 6.83 5.38 -7.41
N GLN A 865 6.61 6.22 -8.43
CA GLN A 865 5.99 5.86 -9.70
C GLN A 865 7.11 5.67 -10.72
N SER A 866 7.49 4.44 -11.05
CA SER A 866 8.68 4.22 -11.88
C SER A 866 8.37 4.31 -13.37
N GLU A 867 9.40 4.53 -14.18
CA GLU A 867 9.48 3.99 -15.53
C GLU A 867 10.77 3.17 -15.63
N HIS A 868 11.43 3.07 -16.79
CA HIS A 868 12.70 2.35 -16.90
C HIS A 868 13.84 3.02 -16.10
N ASN A 869 14.78 2.20 -15.61
CA ASN A 869 16.12 2.59 -15.09
C ASN A 869 16.22 3.25 -13.70
N GLN A 870 15.12 3.41 -12.93
CA GLN A 870 15.23 3.97 -11.57
C GLN A 870 16.01 3.08 -10.58
N LYS A 871 16.74 3.71 -9.66
CA LYS A 871 17.58 3.03 -8.66
C LYS A 871 17.49 3.63 -7.26
N LEU A 872 17.38 2.75 -6.26
CA LEU A 872 17.61 3.02 -4.84
C LEU A 872 18.87 2.25 -4.40
N GLU A 873 19.87 2.96 -3.89
CA GLU A 873 21.17 2.39 -3.50
C GLU A 873 21.54 2.83 -2.07
N ASN A 874 21.91 1.88 -1.21
CA ASN A 874 22.42 2.14 0.15
C ASN A 874 21.51 2.99 1.07
N CYS A 875 20.19 2.95 0.88
CA CYS A 875 19.24 3.81 1.61
C CYS A 875 18.63 3.15 2.86
N LEU A 876 18.30 3.96 3.87
CA LEU A 876 17.66 3.56 5.12
C LEU A 876 16.23 4.09 5.20
N ILE A 877 15.24 3.21 5.06
CA ILE A 877 13.80 3.54 5.05
C ILE A 877 13.16 2.90 6.29
N ALA A 878 13.14 3.63 7.42
CA ALA A 878 12.90 3.01 8.72
C ALA A 878 12.06 3.80 9.73
N ASN A 879 11.32 3.07 10.57
CA ASN A 879 10.44 3.62 11.62
C ASN A 879 9.38 4.61 11.08
N ASN A 880 8.83 4.35 9.89
CA ASN A 880 7.72 5.13 9.33
C ASN A 880 6.37 4.57 9.82
N LEU A 881 5.37 5.42 10.01
CA LEU A 881 4.11 5.07 10.70
C LEU A 881 3.24 4.07 9.91
N ALA A 882 3.22 4.19 8.59
CA ALA A 882 2.58 3.28 7.65
C ALA A 882 3.65 2.56 6.82
N ASP A 883 3.55 2.59 5.50
CA ASP A 883 4.43 1.83 4.61
C ASP A 883 5.82 2.48 4.44
N GLY A 884 6.83 1.62 4.24
CA GLY A 884 8.21 2.05 3.97
C GLY A 884 8.38 2.57 2.55
N LEU A 885 8.20 1.69 1.55
CA LEU A 885 8.34 1.99 0.13
C LEU A 885 7.11 1.51 -0.66
N CYS A 886 6.35 2.43 -1.23
CA CYS A 886 5.18 2.15 -2.09
C CYS A 886 5.55 2.31 -3.57
N LEU A 887 5.37 1.25 -4.37
CA LEU A 887 5.71 1.22 -5.79
C LEU A 887 4.46 1.18 -6.68
N TRP A 888 4.39 2.13 -7.62
CA TRP A 888 3.32 2.29 -8.60
C TRP A 888 3.91 2.19 -10.02
N LEU A 889 3.87 0.98 -10.61
CA LEU A 889 4.42 0.64 -11.94
C LEU A 889 5.96 0.60 -12.08
N TRP A 890 6.42 -0.36 -12.90
CA TRP A 890 7.76 -0.53 -13.53
C TRP A 890 8.96 -1.15 -12.76
N ARG A 891 10.03 -1.39 -13.55
CA ARG A 891 11.30 -2.05 -13.23
C ARG A 891 12.31 -1.05 -12.62
N MET A 892 12.55 -1.17 -11.33
CA MET A 892 13.62 -0.45 -10.61
C MET A 892 14.62 -1.42 -9.98
N SER A 893 15.81 -0.93 -9.64
CA SER A 893 16.79 -1.66 -8.81
C SER A 893 16.78 -1.12 -7.37
N ILE A 894 16.77 -2.00 -6.38
CA ILE A 894 16.93 -1.67 -4.96
C ILE A 894 18.12 -2.48 -4.43
N ASP A 895 19.26 -1.83 -4.19
CA ASP A 895 20.50 -2.51 -3.78
C ASP A 895 21.04 -1.95 -2.45
N ARG A 896 21.51 -2.84 -1.56
CA ARG A 896 22.01 -2.47 -0.22
C ARG A 896 21.08 -1.57 0.60
N CYS A 897 19.75 -1.70 0.47
CA CYS A 897 18.82 -0.88 1.23
C CYS A 897 18.34 -1.58 2.52
N THR A 898 18.06 -0.81 3.58
CA THR A 898 17.45 -1.30 4.83
C THR A 898 16.05 -0.72 4.97
N ILE A 899 15.03 -1.56 4.88
CA ILE A 899 13.61 -1.21 4.97
C ILE A 899 13.04 -1.83 6.25
N ALA A 900 13.02 -1.07 7.35
CA ALA A 900 12.90 -1.65 8.68
C ALA A 900 11.91 -0.97 9.63
N ASN A 901 11.22 -1.76 10.46
CA ASN A 901 10.32 -1.30 11.53
C ASN A 901 9.20 -0.33 11.07
N ASN A 902 8.74 -0.43 9.83
CA ASN A 902 7.64 0.39 9.33
C ASN A 902 6.28 -0.23 9.74
N GLY A 903 5.31 0.59 10.15
CA GLY A 903 4.04 0.14 10.74
C GLY A 903 3.11 -0.58 9.76
N GLY A 904 3.29 -0.37 8.45
CA GLY A 904 2.62 -1.05 7.35
C GLY A 904 3.50 -2.12 6.70
N ALA A 905 3.49 -2.15 5.37
CA ALA A 905 4.41 -2.96 4.59
C ALA A 905 5.80 -2.31 4.51
N GLY A 906 6.87 -3.11 4.52
CA GLY A 906 8.21 -2.64 4.15
C GLY A 906 8.23 -2.23 2.68
N LEU A 907 7.87 -3.18 1.81
CA LEU A 907 7.71 -2.97 0.37
C LEU A 907 6.26 -3.24 -0.04
N PHE A 908 5.56 -2.21 -0.52
CA PHE A 908 4.20 -2.33 -1.05
C PHE A 908 4.17 -2.15 -2.57
N LEU A 909 3.86 -3.24 -3.27
CA LEU A 909 3.74 -3.32 -4.72
C LEU A 909 2.27 -3.06 -5.10
N GLU A 910 1.93 -1.78 -5.26
CA GLU A 910 0.53 -1.34 -5.32
C GLU A 910 -0.07 -1.46 -6.74
N TYR A 911 0.77 -1.54 -7.77
CA TYR A 911 0.36 -1.77 -9.16
C TYR A 911 1.25 -2.84 -9.82
N GLU A 912 1.02 -3.12 -11.11
CA GLU A 912 1.85 -4.01 -11.94
C GLU A 912 3.34 -3.66 -11.81
N GLY A 913 4.27 -4.63 -11.83
CA GLY A 913 5.69 -4.27 -11.70
C GLY A 913 6.67 -5.40 -11.48
N TRP A 914 7.94 -5.08 -11.70
CA TRP A 914 9.05 -6.03 -11.70
C TRP A 914 10.31 -5.43 -11.06
N PRO A 915 10.27 -5.02 -9.78
CA PRO A 915 11.44 -4.49 -9.09
C PRO A 915 12.45 -5.62 -8.81
N LYS A 916 13.74 -5.31 -8.97
CA LYS A 916 14.85 -6.20 -8.59
C LYS A 916 15.47 -5.69 -7.29
N ILE A 917 15.42 -6.51 -6.25
CA ILE A 917 15.95 -6.22 -4.92
C ILE A 917 17.15 -7.13 -4.64
N THR A 918 18.29 -6.53 -4.33
CA THR A 918 19.53 -7.25 -4.03
C THR A 918 20.19 -6.75 -2.75
N ASN A 919 20.91 -7.63 -2.06
CA ASN A 919 21.77 -7.28 -0.93
C ASN A 919 21.07 -6.42 0.14
N SER A 920 19.77 -6.57 0.35
CA SER A 920 18.95 -5.64 1.15
C SER A 920 18.39 -6.29 2.42
N VAL A 921 17.91 -5.48 3.37
CA VAL A 921 17.26 -5.93 4.61
C VAL A 921 15.81 -5.45 4.59
N ILE A 922 14.86 -6.36 4.83
CA ILE A 922 13.44 -6.06 4.99
C ILE A 922 12.99 -6.71 6.30
N ALA A 923 12.92 -5.94 7.40
CA ALA A 923 12.81 -6.52 8.75
C ALA A 923 11.91 -5.72 9.71
N GLY A 924 11.22 -6.40 10.63
CA GLY A 924 10.42 -5.75 11.67
C GLY A 924 9.16 -5.00 11.19
N ASN A 925 8.80 -5.10 9.91
CA ASN A 925 7.61 -4.46 9.35
C ASN A 925 6.34 -5.29 9.64
N ALA A 926 5.14 -4.70 9.55
CA ALA A 926 3.89 -5.45 9.72
C ALA A 926 3.64 -6.43 8.56
N VAL A 927 4.10 -6.10 7.35
CA VAL A 927 4.33 -7.07 6.26
C VAL A 927 5.69 -6.79 5.64
N GLY A 928 6.50 -7.80 5.31
CA GLY A 928 7.77 -7.61 4.63
C GLY A 928 7.59 -7.07 3.21
N ILE A 929 7.03 -7.91 2.33
CA ILE A 929 6.63 -7.55 0.96
C ILE A 929 5.12 -7.81 0.77
N LYS A 930 4.39 -6.87 0.16
CA LYS A 930 2.95 -6.96 -0.10
C LYS A 930 2.63 -6.58 -1.54
N SER A 931 1.64 -7.21 -2.18
CA SER A 931 1.10 -6.75 -3.47
C SER A 931 -0.40 -6.49 -3.48
N LYS A 932 -0.88 -5.75 -4.49
CA LYS A 932 -2.29 -5.78 -4.96
C LYS A 932 -2.47 -6.87 -6.04
N GLN A 933 -3.63 -6.89 -6.72
CA GLN A 933 -4.06 -7.95 -7.64
C GLN A 933 -3.42 -7.88 -9.05
N TYR A 934 -2.69 -6.81 -9.34
CA TYR A 934 -2.08 -6.50 -10.64
C TYR A 934 -0.88 -7.40 -11.00
N GLU A 935 -0.48 -7.50 -12.28
CA GLU A 935 0.64 -8.37 -12.71
C GLU A 935 1.99 -7.94 -12.10
N THR A 936 2.45 -8.65 -11.06
CA THR A 936 3.60 -8.21 -10.26
C THR A 936 4.57 -9.36 -10.04
N LYS A 937 5.80 -9.27 -10.55
CA LYS A 937 6.84 -10.32 -10.44
C LYS A 937 8.13 -9.68 -9.91
N PRO A 938 8.24 -9.44 -8.58
CA PRO A 938 9.47 -8.98 -7.99
C PRO A 938 10.54 -10.07 -8.07
N GLU A 939 11.77 -9.64 -8.26
CA GLU A 939 12.98 -10.45 -8.16
C GLU A 939 13.73 -10.04 -6.89
N ILE A 940 13.91 -10.95 -5.93
CA ILE A 940 14.56 -10.66 -4.65
C ILE A 940 15.68 -11.66 -4.44
N HIS A 941 16.91 -11.21 -4.24
CA HIS A 941 18.07 -12.11 -4.10
C HIS A 941 19.08 -11.58 -3.07
N SER A 942 19.87 -12.48 -2.47
CA SER A 942 20.96 -12.15 -1.54
C SER A 942 20.54 -11.21 -0.39
N SER A 943 19.28 -11.29 0.05
CA SER A 943 18.65 -10.32 0.96
C SER A 943 18.13 -10.99 2.24
N ASN A 944 17.95 -10.19 3.28
CA ASN A 944 17.53 -10.60 4.62
C ASN A 944 16.08 -10.16 4.88
N ILE A 945 15.11 -11.06 4.70
CA ILE A 945 13.68 -10.80 4.92
C ILE A 945 13.22 -11.53 6.19
N ALA A 946 13.50 -10.96 7.36
CA ALA A 946 13.36 -11.64 8.65
C ALA A 946 12.68 -10.78 9.72
N GLY A 947 11.92 -11.39 10.62
CA GLY A 947 11.30 -10.71 11.77
C GLY A 947 10.16 -9.74 11.44
N ASN A 948 9.65 -9.73 10.21
CA ASN A 948 8.38 -9.09 9.87
C ASN A 948 7.21 -9.92 10.45
N ARG A 949 6.07 -9.31 10.79
CA ARG A 949 4.88 -10.04 11.31
C ARG A 949 4.31 -11.03 10.28
N LEU A 950 4.42 -10.69 9.00
CA LEU A 950 4.20 -11.58 7.86
C LEU A 950 5.33 -11.31 6.86
N ALA A 951 5.98 -12.34 6.29
CA ALA A 951 7.13 -12.13 5.41
C ALA A 951 6.69 -11.65 4.02
N VAL A 952 5.69 -12.32 3.42
CA VAL A 952 5.13 -11.96 2.10
C VAL A 952 3.61 -12.08 2.09
N GLU A 953 2.91 -11.10 1.52
CA GLU A 953 1.48 -11.14 1.23
C GLU A 953 1.23 -10.93 -0.28
N ILE A 954 1.03 -12.02 -1.03
CA ILE A 954 0.74 -11.97 -2.47
C ILE A 954 -0.77 -11.81 -2.67
N HIS A 955 -1.21 -10.81 -3.47
CA HIS A 955 -2.60 -10.72 -3.97
C HIS A 955 -2.72 -10.90 -5.49
N THR A 956 -1.61 -10.88 -6.22
CA THR A 956 -1.55 -11.17 -7.66
C THR A 956 -1.58 -12.67 -7.96
N LYS A 957 -1.75 -13.03 -9.24
CA LYS A 957 -1.65 -14.40 -9.77
C LYS A 957 -0.21 -14.87 -10.01
N GLU A 958 0.73 -13.93 -10.04
CA GLU A 958 2.09 -14.21 -10.49
C GLU A 958 3.05 -14.63 -9.36
N ASP A 959 3.97 -15.52 -9.68
CA ASP A 959 4.97 -16.03 -8.74
C ASP A 959 6.09 -15.00 -8.47
N PHE A 960 6.42 -14.85 -7.19
CA PHE A 960 7.51 -13.99 -6.74
C PHE A 960 8.83 -14.78 -6.77
N GLN A 961 9.84 -14.29 -7.49
CA GLN A 961 11.15 -14.92 -7.54
C GLN A 961 11.98 -14.37 -6.38
N CYS A 962 12.27 -15.21 -5.38
CA CYS A 962 12.83 -14.81 -4.09
C CYS A 962 13.86 -15.81 -3.55
N GLU A 963 14.67 -16.39 -4.44
CA GLU A 963 15.75 -17.33 -4.15
C GLU A 963 17.00 -16.66 -3.55
N ASN A 964 17.83 -17.44 -2.87
CA ASN A 964 19.09 -17.05 -2.22
C ASN A 964 18.92 -15.94 -1.16
N ASN A 965 17.79 -15.94 -0.46
CA ASN A 965 17.49 -15.01 0.63
C ASN A 965 17.46 -15.71 1.99
N TYR A 966 17.76 -14.97 3.06
CA TYR A 966 17.53 -15.41 4.44
C TYR A 966 16.16 -14.95 4.94
N TRP A 967 15.35 -15.90 5.41
CA TRP A 967 13.95 -15.67 5.78
C TRP A 967 13.67 -15.66 7.29
N GLY A 968 14.71 -15.67 8.13
CA GLY A 968 14.54 -15.76 9.59
C GLY A 968 14.32 -17.17 10.14
N ALA A 969 14.50 -18.21 9.33
CA ALA A 969 14.51 -19.62 9.73
C ALA A 969 15.39 -20.44 8.79
N ASP A 970 15.80 -21.64 9.21
CA ASP A 970 16.54 -22.63 8.41
C ASP A 970 15.64 -23.80 7.94
N ASN A 971 14.39 -23.86 8.39
CA ASN A 971 13.41 -24.86 8.02
C ASN A 971 12.42 -24.32 6.94
N PRO A 972 12.32 -24.95 5.74
CA PRO A 972 11.43 -24.51 4.67
C PRO A 972 9.96 -24.36 5.11
N GLN A 973 9.49 -25.21 6.03
CA GLN A 973 8.10 -25.22 6.51
C GLN A 973 7.80 -23.99 7.38
N GLN A 974 8.78 -23.52 8.16
CA GLN A 974 8.66 -22.31 8.97
C GLN A 974 8.74 -21.04 8.10
N ILE A 975 9.54 -21.08 7.03
CA ILE A 975 9.60 -20.02 6.02
C ILE A 975 8.23 -19.90 5.34
N MET A 976 7.68 -21.01 4.83
CA MET A 976 6.38 -21.07 4.16
C MET A 976 5.19 -20.68 5.06
N ALA A 977 5.27 -20.91 6.38
CA ALA A 977 4.23 -20.47 7.31
C ALA A 977 4.05 -18.93 7.32
N ASN A 978 5.13 -18.19 7.03
CA ASN A 978 5.14 -16.72 7.00
C ASN A 978 4.75 -16.12 5.62
N PHE A 979 4.24 -16.92 4.68
CA PHE A 979 3.78 -16.48 3.35
C PHE A 979 2.27 -16.63 3.19
N ALA A 980 1.57 -15.52 3.00
CA ALA A 980 0.16 -15.53 2.60
C ALA A 980 0.05 -15.54 1.06
N ASP A 981 0.39 -16.68 0.45
CA ASP A 981 0.53 -16.86 -1.00
C ASP A 981 -0.47 -17.90 -1.58
N GLY A 982 -0.31 -18.25 -2.86
CA GLY A 982 -1.12 -19.23 -3.59
C GLY A 982 -1.22 -20.63 -2.97
N ARG A 983 -0.29 -21.02 -2.09
CA ARG A 983 -0.32 -22.30 -1.36
C ARG A 983 -1.38 -22.28 -0.24
N GLN A 984 -1.63 -21.11 0.35
CA GLN A 984 -2.66 -20.91 1.38
C GLN A 984 -3.98 -20.36 0.79
N LYS A 985 -3.90 -19.61 -0.31
CA LYS A 985 -5.02 -18.88 -0.92
C LYS A 985 -5.06 -19.15 -2.43
N PRO A 986 -5.79 -20.19 -2.90
CA PRO A 986 -5.85 -20.58 -4.31
C PRO A 986 -6.21 -19.42 -5.24
N GLY A 987 -5.64 -19.42 -6.45
CA GLY A 987 -5.83 -18.35 -7.44
C GLY A 987 -4.90 -17.14 -7.26
N ARG A 988 -3.89 -17.24 -6.38
CA ARG A 988 -2.76 -16.32 -6.26
C ARG A 988 -1.45 -17.01 -6.66
N GLY A 989 -0.42 -16.24 -6.97
CA GLY A 989 0.92 -16.75 -7.20
C GLY A 989 1.63 -17.16 -5.90
N ILE A 990 2.72 -17.90 -6.02
CA ILE A 990 3.50 -18.43 -4.89
C ILE A 990 4.88 -17.79 -4.76
N VAL A 991 5.42 -17.78 -3.53
CA VAL A 991 6.82 -17.36 -3.30
C VAL A 991 7.75 -18.50 -3.73
N ARG A 992 8.62 -18.25 -4.70
CA ARG A 992 9.74 -19.12 -5.08
C ARG A 992 10.94 -18.75 -4.20
N PHE A 993 11.11 -19.48 -3.11
CA PHE A 993 12.10 -19.15 -2.06
C PHE A 993 13.25 -20.16 -1.98
N GLU A 994 13.23 -21.24 -2.77
CA GLU A 994 14.24 -22.30 -2.74
C GLU A 994 15.15 -22.23 -3.97
N PRO A 995 16.49 -22.25 -3.81
CA PRO A 995 17.23 -22.34 -2.54
C PRO A 995 17.09 -21.07 -1.69
N PHE A 996 17.14 -21.21 -0.36
CA PHE A 996 17.25 -20.11 0.60
C PHE A 996 18.56 -20.21 1.36
N GLU A 997 18.99 -19.08 1.94
CA GLU A 997 20.14 -19.04 2.83
C GLU A 997 19.72 -19.43 4.26
N PRO A 998 20.39 -20.39 4.92
CA PRO A 998 20.04 -20.81 6.29
C PRO A 998 20.56 -19.84 7.37
N LYS A 999 21.30 -18.79 6.98
CA LYS A 999 21.89 -17.77 7.86
C LYS A 999 21.74 -16.39 7.20
N PRO A 1000 21.75 -15.28 7.97
CA PRO A 1000 21.72 -13.95 7.40
C PRO A 1000 22.83 -13.72 6.36
N VAL A 1001 22.46 -13.17 5.22
CA VAL A 1001 23.40 -12.79 4.16
C VAL A 1001 24.31 -11.68 4.67
N ALA A 1002 25.62 -11.93 4.68
CA ALA A 1002 26.63 -10.99 5.17
C ALA A 1002 26.80 -9.81 4.19
N GLY A 1003 26.94 -8.59 4.73
CA GLY A 1003 26.91 -7.36 3.91
C GLY A 1003 25.51 -6.95 3.44
N ALA A 1004 24.49 -7.71 3.87
CA ALA A 1004 23.05 -7.46 3.80
C ALA A 1004 22.60 -6.08 4.33
N GLY A 1005 22.06 -5.16 3.53
CA GLY A 1005 21.48 -3.88 3.97
C GLY A 1005 22.38 -2.66 3.79
N CYS A 1006 21.93 -1.49 4.25
CA CYS A 1006 22.68 -0.23 4.11
C CYS A 1006 23.78 -0.08 5.15
N THR A 1007 24.83 0.68 4.80
CA THR A 1007 25.91 1.06 5.72
C THR A 1007 25.53 2.22 6.65
N LEU A 1008 24.38 2.86 6.42
CA LEU A 1008 23.93 4.02 7.19
C LEU A 1008 23.35 3.61 8.55
N GLU A 1009 23.75 4.30 9.61
CA GLU A 1009 23.04 4.32 10.90
C GLU A 1009 22.21 5.60 11.01
N LEU A 1010 21.12 5.60 11.80
CA LEU A 1010 20.41 6.86 12.08
C LEU A 1010 21.36 7.78 12.88
N PRO A 1011 21.72 8.97 12.38
CA PRO A 1011 22.57 9.89 13.12
C PRO A 1011 21.87 10.30 14.41
N ARG A 1012 22.66 10.34 15.50
CA ARG A 1012 22.20 10.81 16.81
C ARG A 1012 21.74 12.26 16.68
N GLU A 1013 20.57 12.54 17.23
CA GLU A 1013 20.02 13.89 17.32
C GLU A 1013 21.00 14.79 18.11
N ARG A 1014 21.18 16.03 17.64
CA ARG A 1014 22.03 17.08 18.22
C ARG A 1014 21.14 18.25 18.65
#